data_AF-A0AAC9P6T7-F1
#
_entry.id   AF-A0AAC9P6T7-F1
#
_cell.length_a   1.000
_cell.length_b   1.000
_cell.length_c   1.000
_cell.angle_alpha   90.00
_cell.angle_beta   90.00
_cell.angle_gamma   90.00
#
_symmetry.space_group_name_H-M   'P 1'
#
loop_
_entity.id
_entity.type
_entity.pdbx_description
1 polymer ?
#
loop_
_entity_poly.entity_id
_entity_poly.type
_entity_poly.pdbx_seq_one_letter_code
_entity_poly.pdbx_strand_id
1 'polypeptide(L)'
;MAAIALALGGATAAGAVEGDPTIDPGATTGEVIATTDDIAADPLEGDAASLEGAAADATLSDAAPAPAVVEDAPALAPAPALAPALMPPPALIPPPPPAPQGTGTISGTVTREDNGAPISGVSVSVSGRAWVTPTALTDENGDYTLRGLADDSYVVSFWAGGGTDLMREHWDGVTDSSAATPVVIAGGASVADIDASLSTGGAIEGIVTRAQDGSAVAGATVSALSDNNEIVASTQADASGEYHLGGLPGGSYRLYFGSPDPDLAWEFWDDAYGWDAATLITIVEKQTVTNVDAALERVGYISGTVTKTADGSPVNASVTVSGIDRDMRFAFVGSDGSFRVAVAPGTYLVSFDAFDSGLLDEYWDDAAVPEDATSVVVAAGDDVTGVDAQLDAAATIAGTVTMASSEDREMLVEAWDGSERVGYVIADRQTGAYTLNIPAGTYILKASAIFYNDSPTTARPQFYDGVETAELATPVTAVASTTVDGIDFTLVPITEPEPEPEPEPELTVSIASTRAGGDIDVSGTGFTPGATIAFELRSTPVALGTLTADANGALTGTFRIPANTPPGAHTLVALNAQSEVVASVALQVTRAPAPEAPIAAVPTTTAAGAGAGAVAARGDTLANTGADVPAFASMMAAGLLFAGLLLVRRRRVRS
;
A
#
# COMPACT_ATOMS: atom_id res chain seq x y z
N MET A 1 7.36 8.78 -2.47
CA MET A 1 6.55 9.73 -1.67
C MET A 1 6.30 10.97 -2.50
N ALA A 2 5.19 11.70 -2.28
CA ALA A 2 4.88 12.94 -2.99
C ALA A 2 4.92 14.12 -2.03
N ALA A 3 5.70 15.17 -2.35
CA ALA A 3 5.75 16.39 -1.56
C ALA A 3 4.52 17.27 -1.88
N ILE A 4 3.71 17.57 -0.87
CA ILE A 4 2.55 18.46 -1.00
C ILE A 4 3.00 19.88 -0.67
N ALA A 5 3.18 20.72 -1.69
CA ALA A 5 3.43 22.15 -1.51
C ALA A 5 2.11 22.89 -1.22
N LEU A 6 1.91 23.30 0.04
CA LEU A 6 0.71 24.02 0.45
C LEU A 6 0.87 25.54 0.26
N ALA A 7 0.12 26.12 -0.68
CA ALA A 7 0.08 27.57 -0.88
C ALA A 7 -0.99 28.23 0.01
N LEU A 8 -0.58 28.86 1.12
CA LEU A 8 -1.47 29.61 1.99
C LEU A 8 -1.56 31.08 1.55
N GLY A 9 -2.77 31.52 1.18
CA GLY A 9 -3.04 32.90 0.77
C GLY A 9 -3.34 33.81 1.96
N GLY A 10 -2.43 34.74 2.28
CA GLY A 10 -2.65 35.76 3.31
C GLY A 10 -3.62 36.86 2.87
N ALA A 11 -4.73 37.03 3.59
CA ALA A 11 -5.69 38.10 3.34
C ALA A 11 -5.25 39.41 4.03
N THR A 12 -4.97 40.45 3.25
CA THR A 12 -4.60 41.78 3.77
C THR A 12 -5.83 42.63 4.07
N ALA A 13 -6.00 43.05 5.33
CA ALA A 13 -7.07 43.98 5.71
C ALA A 13 -6.77 45.41 5.21
N ALA A 14 -7.64 45.94 4.35
CA ALA A 14 -7.51 47.30 3.79
C ALA A 14 -8.65 48.21 4.29
N GLY A 15 -8.37 48.98 5.35
CA GLY A 15 -9.27 50.02 5.87
C GLY A 15 -8.72 51.41 5.62
N ALA A 16 -9.16 52.08 4.55
CA ALA A 16 -8.77 53.45 4.23
C ALA A 16 -10.01 54.31 3.96
N VAL A 17 -10.12 55.45 4.65
CA VAL A 17 -11.20 56.44 4.49
C VAL A 17 -10.71 57.58 3.60
N GLU A 18 -11.53 58.01 2.65
CA GLU A 18 -11.19 59.12 1.74
C GLU A 18 -11.15 60.48 2.46
N GLY A 19 -10.16 61.31 2.12
CA GLY A 19 -9.99 62.67 2.66
C GLY A 19 -8.97 63.49 1.88
N ASP A 20 -9.45 64.50 1.14
CA ASP A 20 -8.69 65.33 0.19
C ASP A 20 -7.72 66.33 0.90
N PRO A 21 -6.50 66.60 0.37
CA PRO A 21 -5.48 67.36 1.09
C PRO A 21 -5.44 68.86 0.76
N THR A 22 -5.08 69.71 1.73
CA THR A 22 -4.84 71.15 1.51
C THR A 22 -3.55 71.69 2.16
N ILE A 23 -2.66 72.14 1.28
CA ILE A 23 -1.47 73.02 1.35
C ILE A 23 -1.16 73.79 2.67
N ASP A 24 0.09 73.61 3.16
CA ASP A 24 1.18 74.58 3.56
C ASP A 24 0.84 76.07 3.86
N PRO A 25 1.57 76.86 4.71
CA PRO A 25 2.88 76.63 5.37
C PRO A 25 2.98 76.96 6.90
N GLY A 26 4.14 76.74 7.56
CA GLY A 26 4.25 77.02 9.02
C GLY A 26 5.59 77.23 9.79
N ALA A 27 6.76 76.69 9.38
CA ALA A 27 8.13 77.02 9.86
C ALA A 27 8.57 76.97 11.38
N THR A 28 9.89 76.81 11.59
CA THR A 28 10.73 77.05 12.83
C THR A 28 10.65 76.05 14.01
N THR A 29 11.73 75.63 14.72
CA THR A 29 13.21 75.88 14.61
C THR A 29 14.06 74.84 15.39
N GLY A 30 15.35 74.65 15.01
CA GLY A 30 16.40 73.88 15.75
C GLY A 30 16.89 72.62 14.99
N GLU A 31 18.10 72.46 14.42
CA GLU A 31 19.51 72.76 14.82
C GLU A 31 20.00 71.96 16.05
N VAL A 32 21.24 71.42 16.16
CA VAL A 32 22.51 71.44 15.36
C VAL A 32 23.43 70.30 15.89
N ILE A 33 24.41 69.66 15.23
CA ILE A 33 24.74 69.35 13.80
C ILE A 33 25.90 68.30 13.76
N ALA A 34 25.99 67.41 12.75
CA ALA A 34 27.20 66.61 12.38
C ALA A 34 26.95 65.75 11.10
N THR A 35 27.01 66.28 9.87
CA THR A 35 28.20 66.50 9.00
C THR A 35 28.86 65.25 8.40
N THR A 36 28.47 64.90 7.17
CA THR A 36 29.40 64.45 6.10
C THR A 36 29.90 65.66 5.31
N ASP A 37 30.96 65.49 4.52
CA ASP A 37 31.48 66.50 3.57
C ASP A 37 32.02 65.81 2.29
N ASP A 38 32.31 66.59 1.24
CA ASP A 38 32.12 66.23 -0.19
C ASP A 38 33.42 66.32 -1.07
N ILE A 39 33.26 66.35 -2.40
CA ILE A 39 34.16 66.88 -3.46
C ILE A 39 35.00 65.88 -4.30
N ALA A 40 34.35 65.37 -5.37
CA ALA A 40 34.66 65.53 -6.81
C ALA A 40 35.99 65.11 -7.53
N ALA A 41 35.78 64.66 -8.79
CA ALA A 41 36.54 64.92 -10.04
C ALA A 41 37.60 63.91 -10.62
N ASP A 42 37.49 63.74 -11.95
CA ASP A 42 38.38 63.11 -12.98
C ASP A 42 39.39 64.20 -13.52
N PRO A 43 40.36 64.01 -14.49
CA PRO A 43 40.62 62.85 -15.37
C PRO A 43 42.10 62.53 -15.82
N LEU A 44 42.25 61.38 -16.53
CA LEU A 44 43.13 61.09 -17.71
C LEU A 44 44.69 61.01 -17.70
N GLU A 45 45.20 60.23 -18.70
CA GLU A 45 46.58 60.00 -19.24
C GLU A 45 47.64 59.32 -18.32
N GLY A 46 48.56 58.45 -18.81
CA GLY A 46 48.73 57.86 -20.16
C GLY A 46 50.05 57.04 -20.35
N ASP A 47 50.33 56.68 -21.61
CA ASP A 47 51.59 56.16 -22.22
C ASP A 47 51.86 54.62 -22.29
N ALA A 48 52.77 54.19 -23.19
CA ALA A 48 52.63 52.92 -23.93
C ALA A 48 53.93 52.12 -24.30
N ALA A 49 53.69 50.84 -24.67
CA ALA A 49 54.41 49.97 -25.63
C ALA A 49 55.89 49.55 -25.41
N SER A 50 56.23 48.29 -25.76
CA SER A 50 57.02 47.96 -26.98
C SER A 50 57.46 46.47 -27.09
N LEU A 51 57.79 46.06 -28.33
CA LEU A 51 58.58 44.87 -28.77
C LEU A 51 57.95 43.46 -28.75
N GLU A 52 58.37 42.51 -29.63
CA GLU A 52 58.49 42.54 -31.10
C GLU A 52 58.74 41.13 -31.72
N GLY A 53 58.39 40.97 -33.01
CA GLY A 53 58.82 39.87 -33.90
C GLY A 53 58.08 38.52 -33.77
N ALA A 54 58.17 37.58 -34.73
CA ALA A 54 58.50 37.61 -36.16
C ALA A 54 58.13 36.23 -36.77
N ALA A 55 57.85 36.12 -38.08
CA ALA A 55 57.32 34.89 -38.71
C ALA A 55 58.24 34.26 -39.78
N ALA A 56 58.05 32.97 -40.11
CA ALA A 56 58.60 32.30 -41.30
C ALA A 56 57.84 30.98 -41.65
N ASP A 57 57.95 30.57 -42.93
CA ASP A 57 57.49 29.34 -43.63
C ASP A 57 56.00 28.92 -43.51
N ALA A 58 55.21 28.69 -44.57
CA ALA A 58 55.40 28.13 -45.94
C ALA A 58 55.49 26.59 -45.98
N THR A 59 55.02 25.85 -47.01
CA THR A 59 54.67 26.18 -48.42
C THR A 59 53.41 25.45 -48.92
N LEU A 60 52.81 25.91 -50.03
CA LEU A 60 51.93 25.09 -50.90
C LEU A 60 52.36 25.17 -52.39
N SER A 61 52.17 24.05 -53.09
CA SER A 61 52.34 23.83 -54.54
C SER A 61 51.56 22.53 -54.87
N ASP A 62 50.95 22.28 -56.03
CA ASP A 62 50.94 22.91 -57.36
C ASP A 62 49.51 22.81 -57.97
N ALA A 63 49.16 23.57 -59.03
CA ALA A 63 47.82 23.53 -59.64
C ALA A 63 47.73 24.00 -61.12
N ALA A 64 47.34 23.09 -62.03
CA ALA A 64 46.88 23.39 -63.40
C ALA A 64 46.31 22.12 -64.11
N PRO A 65 45.51 22.22 -65.19
CA PRO A 65 44.45 23.20 -65.49
C PRO A 65 43.13 22.57 -66.04
N ALA A 66 42.10 23.40 -66.27
CA ALA A 66 40.88 23.06 -67.03
C ALA A 66 41.04 23.23 -68.56
N PRO A 67 40.07 22.84 -69.41
CA PRO A 67 38.97 23.77 -69.82
C PRO A 67 37.60 23.04 -70.03
N ALA A 68 36.48 23.57 -70.57
CA ALA A 68 36.15 24.81 -71.29
C ALA A 68 34.63 25.17 -71.09
N VAL A 69 34.18 26.43 -70.88
CA VAL A 69 33.87 27.54 -71.84
C VAL A 69 32.36 27.67 -72.24
N VAL A 70 31.71 28.75 -71.73
CA VAL A 70 30.77 29.75 -72.37
C VAL A 70 29.48 29.22 -73.07
N GLU A 71 28.29 29.86 -73.16
CA GLU A 71 27.72 31.24 -72.98
C GLU A 71 26.74 31.32 -71.76
N ASP A 72 25.78 32.26 -71.65
CA ASP A 72 25.87 33.70 -71.28
C ASP A 72 24.49 34.23 -70.75
N ALA A 73 24.48 35.45 -70.15
CA ALA A 73 23.35 36.35 -69.83
C ALA A 73 22.33 35.98 -68.71
N PRO A 74 21.68 36.97 -68.03
CA PRO A 74 21.99 38.42 -67.93
C PRO A 74 22.41 38.86 -66.51
N ALA A 75 22.93 40.08 -66.36
CA ALA A 75 23.36 40.62 -65.06
C ALA A 75 22.20 41.13 -64.19
N LEU A 76 22.25 40.81 -62.89
CA LEU A 76 21.46 41.40 -61.81
C LEU A 76 22.38 42.03 -60.75
N ALA A 77 21.84 42.93 -59.93
CA ALA A 77 22.60 43.73 -58.96
C ALA A 77 23.28 42.88 -57.87
N PRO A 78 24.41 43.33 -57.28
CA PRO A 78 25.11 42.61 -56.23
C PRO A 78 24.21 42.39 -55.01
N ALA A 79 24.15 41.14 -54.54
CA ALA A 79 23.40 40.79 -53.34
C ALA A 79 24.02 41.45 -52.08
N PRO A 80 23.21 41.93 -51.12
CA PRO A 80 23.73 42.38 -49.83
C PRO A 80 24.33 41.20 -49.06
N ALA A 81 25.32 41.48 -48.22
CA ALA A 81 25.90 40.46 -47.34
C ALA A 81 24.83 39.87 -46.42
N LEU A 82 24.80 38.54 -46.31
CA LEU A 82 23.93 37.85 -45.36
C LEU A 82 24.37 38.17 -43.93
N ALA A 83 23.50 38.89 -43.20
CA ALA A 83 23.61 38.96 -41.74
C ALA A 83 23.47 37.54 -41.15
N PRO A 84 24.10 37.25 -40.00
CA PRO A 84 23.89 35.97 -39.33
C PRO A 84 22.40 35.80 -39.03
N ALA A 85 21.86 34.64 -39.37
CA ALA A 85 20.45 34.33 -39.13
C ALA A 85 20.21 34.28 -37.61
N LEU A 86 19.51 35.29 -37.09
CA LEU A 86 18.91 35.22 -35.77
C LEU A 86 17.98 34.00 -35.75
N MET A 87 18.34 33.00 -34.97
CA MET A 87 17.47 31.88 -34.64
C MET A 87 16.17 32.46 -34.07
N PRO A 88 14.98 32.04 -34.53
CA PRO A 88 13.74 32.56 -33.97
C PRO A 88 13.73 32.31 -32.46
N PRO A 89 13.19 33.23 -31.64
CA PRO A 89 13.01 32.95 -30.22
C PRO A 89 12.20 31.66 -30.08
N PRO A 90 12.46 30.83 -29.04
CA PRO A 90 11.68 29.63 -28.82
C PRO A 90 10.20 30.02 -28.80
N ALA A 91 9.40 29.37 -29.64
CA ALA A 91 7.99 29.67 -29.72
C ALA A 91 7.40 29.48 -28.32
N LEU A 92 6.87 30.57 -27.75
CA LEU A 92 6.14 30.49 -26.49
C LEU A 92 5.04 29.45 -26.70
N ILE A 93 5.18 28.31 -26.02
CA ILE A 93 4.11 27.32 -25.94
C ILE A 93 2.92 28.13 -25.39
N PRO A 94 1.81 28.27 -26.14
CA PRO A 94 0.67 29.01 -25.62
C PRO A 94 0.28 28.35 -24.29
N PRO A 95 -0.05 29.13 -23.24
CA PRO A 95 -0.50 28.54 -21.99
C PRO A 95 -1.61 27.54 -22.31
N PRO A 96 -1.59 26.32 -21.73
CA PRO A 96 -2.55 25.29 -22.08
C PRO A 96 -3.96 25.90 -21.98
N PRO A 97 -4.84 25.63 -22.96
CA PRO A 97 -6.18 26.21 -22.95
C PRO A 97 -6.80 25.90 -21.59
N PRO A 98 -7.44 26.89 -20.92
CA PRO A 98 -7.96 26.70 -19.58
C PRO A 98 -8.81 25.43 -19.57
N ALA A 99 -8.52 24.52 -18.64
CA ALA A 99 -9.25 23.27 -18.50
C ALA A 99 -10.76 23.58 -18.49
N PRO A 100 -11.59 22.77 -19.16
CA PRO A 100 -12.99 23.12 -19.40
C PRO A 100 -13.72 23.31 -18.07
N GLN A 101 -13.85 24.57 -17.64
CA GLN A 101 -14.60 24.93 -16.44
C GLN A 101 -16.06 24.60 -16.72
N GLY A 102 -16.58 23.61 -16.00
CA GLY A 102 -17.98 23.27 -16.14
C GLY A 102 -18.84 24.39 -15.60
N THR A 103 -20.04 24.55 -16.15
CA THR A 103 -20.97 25.59 -15.69
C THR A 103 -21.75 25.18 -14.44
N GLY A 104 -21.46 24.01 -13.88
CA GLY A 104 -22.17 23.47 -12.72
C GLY A 104 -21.85 24.20 -11.42
N THR A 105 -22.79 24.13 -10.48
CA THR A 105 -22.67 24.71 -9.15
C THR A 105 -23.23 23.77 -8.08
N ILE A 106 -22.69 23.87 -6.86
CA ILE A 106 -23.21 23.23 -5.65
C ILE A 106 -23.40 24.34 -4.61
N SER A 107 -24.57 24.41 -3.98
CA SER A 107 -24.90 25.39 -2.95
C SER A 107 -25.71 24.78 -1.81
N GLY A 108 -25.56 25.35 -0.63
CA GLY A 108 -26.29 25.00 0.59
C GLY A 108 -25.90 25.94 1.72
N THR A 109 -26.32 25.58 2.93
CA THR A 109 -26.07 26.29 4.18
C THR A 109 -25.24 25.44 5.14
N VAL A 110 -24.46 26.09 6.01
CA VAL A 110 -23.71 25.40 7.07
C VAL A 110 -24.08 25.98 8.43
N THR A 111 -24.57 25.12 9.32
CA THR A 111 -25.10 25.49 10.64
C THR A 111 -24.46 24.65 11.76
N ARG A 112 -24.56 25.08 13.01
CA ARG A 112 -24.13 24.28 14.17
C ARG A 112 -25.21 23.30 14.62
N GLU A 113 -24.85 22.05 14.89
CA GLU A 113 -25.74 21.03 15.47
C GLU A 113 -26.36 21.49 16.81
N ASP A 114 -25.58 22.19 17.64
CA ASP A 114 -25.92 22.47 19.04
C ASP A 114 -27.00 23.56 19.24
N ASN A 115 -27.20 24.44 18.27
CA ASN A 115 -28.13 25.56 18.37
C ASN A 115 -28.75 26.05 17.04
N GLY A 116 -28.36 25.49 15.90
CA GLY A 116 -28.87 25.86 14.57
C GLY A 116 -28.42 27.23 14.06
N ALA A 117 -27.43 27.87 14.70
CA ALA A 117 -26.87 29.12 14.21
C ALA A 117 -26.03 28.89 12.94
N PRO A 118 -26.04 29.83 11.97
CA PRO A 118 -25.19 29.75 10.80
C PRO A 118 -23.71 29.91 11.15
N ILE A 119 -22.83 29.26 10.38
CA ILE A 119 -21.38 29.32 10.58
C ILE A 119 -20.74 29.99 9.37
N SER A 120 -20.08 31.13 9.60
CA SER A 120 -19.31 31.85 8.58
C SER A 120 -17.87 31.36 8.50
N GLY A 121 -17.25 31.46 7.33
CA GLY A 121 -15.84 31.11 7.10
C GLY A 121 -15.53 29.61 7.01
N VAL A 122 -16.53 28.73 6.95
CA VAL A 122 -16.32 27.29 6.72
C VAL A 122 -15.79 27.10 5.30
N SER A 123 -14.64 26.46 5.17
CA SER A 123 -14.08 26.03 3.90
C SER A 123 -14.86 24.82 3.38
N VAL A 124 -15.76 25.05 2.44
CA VAL A 124 -16.44 24.00 1.68
C VAL A 124 -15.62 23.66 0.44
N SER A 125 -15.38 22.39 0.20
CA SER A 125 -14.56 21.88 -0.91
C SER A 125 -15.16 20.63 -1.54
N VAL A 126 -14.70 20.27 -2.74
CA VAL A 126 -15.07 19.00 -3.39
C VAL A 126 -13.88 18.24 -3.94
N SER A 127 -13.90 16.91 -3.78
CA SER A 127 -13.00 15.97 -4.44
C SER A 127 -13.73 15.17 -5.54
N GLY A 128 -13.09 15.06 -6.70
CA GLY A 128 -13.55 14.34 -7.90
C GLY A 128 -12.37 14.09 -8.84
N ARG A 129 -12.59 13.84 -10.14
CA ARG A 129 -11.50 13.57 -11.11
C ARG A 129 -10.76 14.83 -11.59
N ALA A 130 -11.10 16.01 -11.07
CA ALA A 130 -10.48 17.28 -11.45
C ALA A 130 -9.11 17.48 -10.79
N TRP A 131 -8.14 18.00 -11.56
CA TRP A 131 -6.79 18.35 -11.08
C TRP A 131 -6.76 19.58 -10.15
N VAL A 132 -7.89 20.26 -9.98
CA VAL A 132 -8.12 21.38 -9.07
C VAL A 132 -9.41 21.08 -8.34
N THR A 133 -9.42 21.22 -7.02
CA THR A 133 -10.60 21.10 -6.16
C THR A 133 -11.22 22.48 -5.95
N PRO A 134 -12.40 22.81 -6.51
CA PRO A 134 -13.07 24.06 -6.20
C PRO A 134 -13.38 24.20 -4.71
N THR A 135 -13.23 25.42 -4.21
CA THR A 135 -13.46 25.79 -2.80
C THR A 135 -14.35 27.02 -2.72
N ALA A 136 -15.09 27.14 -1.62
CA ALA A 136 -15.86 28.31 -1.25
C ALA A 136 -15.80 28.49 0.28
N LEU A 137 -15.91 29.74 0.75
CA LEU A 137 -16.17 30.03 2.16
C LEU A 137 -17.66 30.32 2.34
N THR A 138 -18.22 29.94 3.48
CA THR A 138 -19.57 30.35 3.88
C THR A 138 -19.62 31.83 4.29
N ASP A 139 -20.71 32.52 3.95
CA ASP A 139 -20.92 33.93 4.29
C ASP A 139 -21.44 34.14 5.74
N GLU A 140 -21.86 35.35 6.12
CA GLU A 140 -22.39 35.65 7.45
C GLU A 140 -23.72 34.92 7.78
N ASN A 141 -24.43 34.42 6.76
CA ASN A 141 -25.67 33.64 6.87
C ASN A 141 -25.40 32.12 6.81
N GLY A 142 -24.14 31.71 6.65
CA GLY A 142 -23.76 30.31 6.45
C GLY A 142 -23.98 29.82 5.01
N ASP A 143 -24.40 30.69 4.08
CA ASP A 143 -24.64 30.34 2.68
C ASP A 143 -23.29 30.14 1.94
N TYR A 144 -23.23 29.15 1.04
CA TYR A 144 -22.09 28.99 0.13
C TYR A 144 -22.51 28.67 -1.32
N THR A 145 -21.59 28.85 -2.27
CA THR A 145 -21.76 28.34 -3.64
C THR A 145 -20.42 27.99 -4.28
N LEU A 146 -20.17 26.69 -4.47
CA LEU A 146 -19.12 26.16 -5.33
C LEU A 146 -19.49 26.38 -6.80
N ARG A 147 -18.52 26.75 -7.63
CA ARG A 147 -18.70 27.12 -9.05
C ARG A 147 -17.58 26.53 -9.91
N GLY A 148 -17.83 26.40 -11.22
CA GLY A 148 -16.84 25.87 -12.16
C GLY A 148 -16.86 24.34 -12.30
N LEU A 149 -17.88 23.67 -11.74
CA LEU A 149 -17.94 22.21 -11.64
C LEU A 149 -18.25 21.57 -12.99
N ALA A 150 -17.34 20.71 -13.45
CA ALA A 150 -17.52 19.82 -14.59
C ALA A 150 -18.52 18.70 -14.29
N ASP A 151 -18.99 18.02 -15.33
CA ASP A 151 -19.85 16.86 -15.21
C ASP A 151 -19.07 15.68 -14.61
N ASP A 152 -19.22 15.44 -13.29
CA ASP A 152 -18.56 14.38 -12.53
C ASP A 152 -19.32 14.10 -11.22
N SER A 153 -18.85 13.09 -10.47
CA SER A 153 -19.31 12.67 -9.15
C SER A 153 -18.40 13.23 -8.06
N TYR A 154 -18.91 14.13 -7.21
CA TYR A 154 -18.13 14.85 -6.19
C TYR A 154 -18.48 14.44 -4.76
N VAL A 155 -17.46 14.22 -3.92
CA VAL A 155 -17.64 14.23 -2.45
C VAL A 155 -17.48 15.67 -1.96
N VAL A 156 -18.50 16.19 -1.29
CA VAL A 156 -18.52 17.54 -0.70
C VAL A 156 -18.03 17.46 0.74
N SER A 157 -17.13 18.37 1.14
CA SER A 157 -16.42 18.35 2.41
C SER A 157 -16.48 19.72 3.08
N PHE A 158 -16.72 19.76 4.39
CA PHE A 158 -16.89 20.96 5.19
C PHE A 158 -15.82 21.02 6.28
N TRP A 159 -15.05 22.12 6.34
CA TRP A 159 -13.98 22.29 7.31
C TRP A 159 -13.97 23.71 7.90
N ALA A 160 -14.23 23.82 9.20
CA ALA A 160 -14.23 25.09 9.93
C ALA A 160 -12.82 25.55 10.38
N GLY A 161 -11.79 24.73 10.20
CA GLY A 161 -10.43 24.98 10.69
C GLY A 161 -10.23 24.51 12.14
N GLY A 162 -9.04 23.99 12.45
CA GLY A 162 -8.72 23.39 13.76
C GLY A 162 -8.59 24.38 14.92
N GLY A 163 -8.70 25.69 14.68
CA GLY A 163 -8.86 26.69 15.73
C GLY A 163 -10.29 26.78 16.31
N THR A 164 -11.28 26.14 15.66
CA THR A 164 -12.69 26.13 16.08
C THR A 164 -13.04 24.89 16.92
N ASP A 165 -14.21 24.86 17.54
CA ASP A 165 -14.75 23.70 18.27
C ASP A 165 -15.47 22.69 17.35
N LEU A 166 -15.53 22.93 16.04
CA LEU A 166 -16.38 22.21 15.09
C LEU A 166 -15.62 21.14 14.31
N MET A 167 -16.21 19.95 14.22
CA MET A 167 -15.66 18.81 13.49
C MET A 167 -15.68 19.03 11.97
N ARG A 168 -14.73 18.38 11.28
CA ARG A 168 -14.79 18.20 9.83
C ARG A 168 -15.83 17.13 9.50
N GLU A 169 -16.69 17.39 8.52
CA GLU A 169 -17.62 16.40 7.98
C GLU A 169 -17.68 16.45 6.45
N HIS A 170 -18.22 15.39 5.86
CA HIS A 170 -18.64 15.32 4.47
C HIS A 170 -20.18 15.30 4.41
N TRP A 171 -20.75 15.66 3.27
CA TRP A 171 -22.20 15.80 3.10
C TRP A 171 -22.96 14.51 3.44
N ASP A 172 -24.19 14.69 3.95
CA ASP A 172 -25.02 13.67 4.62
C ASP A 172 -24.46 13.20 5.99
N GLY A 173 -23.71 14.07 6.67
CA GLY A 173 -23.36 13.93 8.10
C GLY A 173 -22.30 12.87 8.42
N VAL A 174 -21.40 12.57 7.48
CA VAL A 174 -20.39 11.51 7.62
C VAL A 174 -18.97 12.08 7.81
N THR A 175 -18.24 11.60 8.81
CA THR A 175 -16.84 12.03 9.05
C THR A 175 -15.80 11.34 8.16
N ASP A 176 -16.20 10.30 7.42
CA ASP A 176 -15.34 9.52 6.52
C ASP A 176 -15.74 9.78 5.06
N SER A 177 -14.80 10.33 4.28
CA SER A 177 -14.98 10.61 2.85
C SER A 177 -15.36 9.39 1.99
N SER A 178 -14.99 8.19 2.41
CA SER A 178 -15.29 6.93 1.71
C SER A 178 -16.71 6.43 1.94
N ALA A 179 -17.37 6.92 3.00
CA ALA A 179 -18.77 6.68 3.31
C ALA A 179 -19.72 7.77 2.75
N ALA A 180 -19.17 8.86 2.21
CA ALA A 180 -19.95 10.01 1.75
C ALA A 180 -20.76 9.73 0.49
N THR A 181 -22.04 10.11 0.50
CA THR A 181 -22.90 10.08 -0.68
C THR A 181 -22.41 11.13 -1.69
N PRO A 182 -22.01 10.76 -2.92
CA PRO A 182 -21.49 11.74 -3.86
C PRO A 182 -22.59 12.55 -4.55
N VAL A 183 -22.35 13.86 -4.68
CA VAL A 183 -23.19 14.80 -5.45
C VAL A 183 -22.79 14.75 -6.92
N VAL A 184 -23.73 14.40 -7.80
CA VAL A 184 -23.47 14.26 -9.25
C VAL A 184 -23.86 15.54 -9.99
N ILE A 185 -22.91 16.11 -10.73
CA ILE A 185 -23.15 17.18 -11.70
C ILE A 185 -23.24 16.58 -13.10
N ALA A 186 -24.24 16.98 -13.88
CA ALA A 186 -24.40 16.56 -15.27
C ALA A 186 -25.06 17.67 -16.10
N GLY A 187 -24.62 17.86 -17.34
CA GLY A 187 -25.08 18.95 -18.22
C GLY A 187 -24.78 20.35 -17.68
N GLY A 188 -23.80 20.51 -16.78
CA GLY A 188 -23.54 21.75 -16.06
C GLY A 188 -24.67 22.15 -15.09
N ALA A 189 -25.36 21.18 -14.50
CA ALA A 189 -26.45 21.41 -13.54
C ALA A 189 -26.01 22.22 -12.30
N SER A 190 -26.97 22.91 -11.70
CA SER A 190 -26.83 23.54 -10.39
C SER A 190 -27.61 22.73 -9.36
N VAL A 191 -26.93 22.28 -8.31
CA VAL A 191 -27.51 21.46 -7.23
C VAL A 191 -27.55 22.31 -5.95
N ALA A 192 -28.73 22.39 -5.34
CA ALA A 192 -28.98 23.12 -4.11
C ALA A 192 -29.25 22.15 -2.94
N ASP A 193 -29.53 22.69 -1.76
CA ASP A 193 -29.92 21.96 -0.55
C ASP A 193 -28.85 20.95 -0.08
N ILE A 194 -27.58 21.23 -0.41
CA ILE A 194 -26.40 20.48 0.05
C ILE A 194 -25.94 21.06 1.39
N ASP A 195 -26.80 20.95 2.40
CA ASP A 195 -26.63 21.55 3.72
C ASP A 195 -25.73 20.71 4.66
N ALA A 196 -25.15 21.36 5.67
CA ALA A 196 -24.31 20.74 6.70
C ALA A 196 -24.64 21.26 8.12
N SER A 197 -24.39 20.42 9.13
CA SER A 197 -24.83 20.63 10.53
C SER A 197 -23.71 20.25 11.49
N LEU A 198 -22.64 21.06 11.50
CA LEU A 198 -21.37 20.70 12.13
C LEU A 198 -21.53 20.43 13.63
N SER A 199 -21.09 19.24 14.04
CA SER A 199 -21.03 18.81 15.44
C SER A 199 -19.82 19.40 16.16
N THR A 200 -19.93 19.56 17.48
CA THR A 200 -18.79 19.98 18.33
C THR A 200 -17.89 18.80 18.71
N GLY A 201 -16.58 18.96 18.47
CA GLY A 201 -15.57 17.96 18.80
C GLY A 201 -15.04 18.08 20.23
N GLY A 202 -14.03 17.28 20.56
CA GLY A 202 -13.10 17.55 21.65
C GLY A 202 -12.00 18.55 21.22
N ALA A 203 -11.12 18.90 22.16
CA ALA A 203 -10.03 19.84 21.94
C ALA A 203 -8.75 19.48 22.71
N ILE A 204 -7.63 20.08 22.30
CA ILE A 204 -6.34 20.05 23.00
C ILE A 204 -5.85 21.49 23.20
N GLU A 205 -5.39 21.81 24.41
CA GLU A 205 -4.79 23.08 24.80
C GLU A 205 -3.41 22.87 25.46
N GLY A 206 -2.48 23.77 25.15
CA GLY A 206 -1.13 23.78 25.70
C GLY A 206 -0.32 24.99 25.22
N ILE A 207 0.97 25.01 25.51
CA ILE A 207 1.91 26.09 25.15
C ILE A 207 3.10 25.52 24.38
N VAL A 208 3.53 26.18 23.30
CA VAL A 208 4.75 25.87 22.55
C VAL A 208 5.86 26.88 22.90
N THR A 209 6.96 26.38 23.42
CA THR A 209 8.14 27.16 23.86
C THR A 209 9.44 26.65 23.24
N ARG A 210 10.55 27.39 23.39
CA ARG A 210 11.91 26.90 23.09
C ARG A 210 12.51 26.26 24.34
N ALA A 211 13.06 25.05 24.24
CA ALA A 211 13.78 24.40 25.35
C ALA A 211 14.95 25.25 25.90
N GLN A 212 15.60 26.02 25.03
CA GLN A 212 16.82 26.78 25.37
C GLN A 212 16.59 27.88 26.43
N ASP A 213 15.44 28.56 26.42
CA ASP A 213 15.18 29.74 27.26
C ASP A 213 13.74 29.90 27.75
N GLY A 214 12.82 29.01 27.36
CA GLY A 214 11.40 29.09 27.70
C GLY A 214 10.64 30.20 26.95
N SER A 215 11.22 30.80 25.91
CA SER A 215 10.52 31.79 25.08
C SER A 215 9.43 31.16 24.23
N ALA A 216 8.33 31.88 24.03
CA ALA A 216 7.21 31.45 23.20
C ALA A 216 7.62 31.25 21.72
N VAL A 217 7.06 30.22 21.07
CA VAL A 217 7.21 29.98 19.63
C VAL A 217 5.91 30.38 18.91
N ALA A 218 5.75 31.69 18.71
CA ALA A 218 4.59 32.24 18.01
C ALA A 218 4.51 31.73 16.56
N GLY A 219 3.33 31.28 16.13
CA GLY A 219 3.11 30.66 14.83
C GLY A 219 3.56 29.20 14.73
N ALA A 220 3.98 28.55 15.84
CA ALA A 220 4.19 27.11 15.85
C ALA A 220 2.93 26.36 15.40
N THR A 221 3.06 25.49 14.41
CA THR A 221 1.96 24.70 13.88
C THR A 221 1.76 23.45 14.73
N VAL A 222 0.56 23.27 15.26
CA VAL A 222 0.19 22.14 16.11
C VAL A 222 -0.89 21.33 15.40
N SER A 223 -0.64 20.03 15.18
CA SER A 223 -1.49 19.18 14.33
C SER A 223 -1.76 17.82 14.96
N ALA A 224 -3.02 17.38 14.94
CA ALA A 224 -3.41 16.04 15.40
C ALA A 224 -3.49 15.08 14.21
N LEU A 225 -2.72 14.00 14.28
CA LEU A 225 -2.63 12.97 13.23
C LEU A 225 -3.24 11.66 13.71
N SER A 226 -4.12 11.08 12.88
CA SER A 226 -4.67 9.74 13.08
C SER A 226 -3.66 8.66 12.65
N ASP A 227 -3.93 7.40 13.00
CA ASP A 227 -2.97 6.27 12.82
C ASP A 227 -2.61 5.98 11.34
N ASN A 228 -3.37 6.53 10.38
CA ASN A 228 -3.10 6.53 8.95
C ASN A 228 -2.17 7.68 8.46
N ASN A 229 -1.61 8.49 9.39
CA ASN A 229 -0.84 9.71 9.10
C ASN A 229 -1.63 10.81 8.36
N GLU A 230 -2.95 10.87 8.55
CA GLU A 230 -3.78 11.98 8.10
C GLU A 230 -3.85 13.08 9.17
N ILE A 231 -3.67 14.34 8.77
CA ILE A 231 -3.92 15.50 9.63
C ILE A 231 -5.43 15.71 9.76
N VAL A 232 -5.99 15.44 10.93
CA VAL A 232 -7.44 15.57 11.21
C VAL A 232 -7.79 17.02 11.55
N ALA A 233 -6.98 17.66 12.40
CA ALA A 233 -7.06 19.08 12.67
C ALA A 233 -5.65 19.68 12.79
N SER A 234 -5.54 20.98 12.51
CA SER A 234 -4.31 21.77 12.66
C SER A 234 -4.65 23.21 13.09
N THR A 235 -3.78 23.79 13.92
CA THR A 235 -3.89 25.14 14.49
C THR A 235 -2.50 25.78 14.55
N GLN A 236 -2.42 27.06 14.93
CA GLN A 236 -1.16 27.75 15.21
C GLN A 236 -1.16 28.34 16.63
N ALA A 237 -0.01 28.25 17.30
CA ALA A 237 0.25 28.92 18.57
C ALA A 237 0.27 30.45 18.40
N ASP A 238 -0.28 31.16 19.38
CA ASP A 238 -0.43 32.62 19.38
C ASP A 238 0.88 33.36 19.71
N ALA A 239 0.82 34.68 19.93
CA ALA A 239 1.98 35.48 20.33
C ALA A 239 2.52 35.15 21.74
N SER A 240 1.73 34.46 22.56
CA SER A 240 2.06 33.93 23.89
C SER A 240 2.66 32.51 23.82
N GLY A 241 2.55 31.86 22.66
CA GLY A 241 2.83 30.43 22.48
C GLY A 241 1.66 29.53 22.85
N GLU A 242 0.54 30.08 23.33
CA GLU A 242 -0.67 29.32 23.69
C GLU A 242 -1.38 28.84 22.42
N TYR A 243 -1.87 27.59 22.41
CA TYR A 243 -2.64 27.05 21.29
C TYR A 243 -3.95 26.39 21.78
N HIS A 244 -4.97 26.47 20.92
CA HIS A 244 -6.20 25.69 21.02
C HIS A 244 -6.41 24.94 19.71
N LEU A 245 -6.45 23.62 19.79
CA LEU A 245 -6.70 22.68 18.69
C LEU A 245 -8.02 21.96 18.94
N GLY A 246 -9.12 22.50 18.42
CA GLY A 246 -10.47 21.96 18.59
C GLY A 246 -10.98 21.20 17.36
N GLY A 247 -12.26 20.83 17.41
CA GLY A 247 -12.94 20.13 16.32
C GLY A 247 -12.50 18.67 16.14
N LEU A 248 -11.88 18.07 17.17
CA LEU A 248 -11.37 16.70 17.11
C LEU A 248 -12.50 15.68 17.35
N PRO A 249 -12.69 14.68 16.47
CA PRO A 249 -13.55 13.54 16.77
C PRO A 249 -13.12 12.75 18.02
N GLY A 250 -14.00 11.91 18.56
CA GLY A 250 -13.61 10.93 19.58
C GLY A 250 -12.62 9.91 18.99
N GLY A 251 -11.42 9.80 19.57
CA GLY A 251 -10.34 9.04 18.94
C GLY A 251 -9.04 8.98 19.75
N SER A 252 -7.94 8.64 19.08
CA SER A 252 -6.59 8.75 19.64
C SER A 252 -5.62 9.19 18.56
N TYR A 253 -4.79 10.17 18.89
CA TYR A 253 -4.01 10.94 17.92
C TYR A 253 -2.55 11.06 18.36
N ARG A 254 -1.63 11.10 17.40
CA ARG A 254 -0.28 11.63 17.62
C ARG A 254 -0.35 13.14 17.42
N LEU A 255 0.16 13.91 18.36
CA LEU A 255 0.18 15.37 18.27
C LEU A 255 1.58 15.82 17.82
N TYR A 256 1.64 16.45 16.65
CA TYR A 256 2.85 16.99 16.03
C TYR A 256 2.96 18.49 16.29
N PHE A 257 4.17 18.93 16.61
CA PHE A 257 4.57 20.33 16.75
C PHE A 257 5.67 20.65 15.72
N GLY A 258 5.51 21.76 15.00
CA GLY A 258 6.53 22.27 14.08
C GLY A 258 6.63 23.79 14.13
N SER A 259 7.83 24.32 13.89
CA SER A 259 8.12 25.74 14.02
C SER A 259 8.23 26.47 12.68
N PRO A 260 7.84 27.76 12.58
CA PRO A 260 8.27 28.64 11.48
C PRO A 260 9.73 29.12 11.63
N ASP A 261 10.34 28.93 12.81
CA ASP A 261 11.74 29.18 13.11
C ASP A 261 12.59 27.95 12.72
N PRO A 262 13.41 28.01 11.65
CA PRO A 262 14.11 26.86 11.10
C PRO A 262 15.28 26.35 11.95
N ASP A 263 15.66 27.10 13.00
CA ASP A 263 16.63 26.69 14.00
C ASP A 263 16.04 25.68 15.01
N LEU A 264 14.72 25.47 15.03
CA LEU A 264 14.01 24.57 15.95
C LEU A 264 13.60 23.27 15.27
N ALA A 265 13.72 22.16 16.01
CA ALA A 265 13.24 20.87 15.57
C ALA A 265 11.70 20.83 15.55
N TRP A 266 11.15 19.92 14.73
CA TRP A 266 9.79 19.44 14.87
C TRP A 266 9.79 18.23 15.79
N GLU A 267 8.71 17.98 16.52
CA GLU A 267 8.58 16.82 17.41
C GLU A 267 7.13 16.31 17.44
N PHE A 268 6.93 15.07 17.89
CA PHE A 268 5.66 14.67 18.50
C PHE A 268 5.70 14.91 20.01
N TRP A 269 4.53 15.08 20.62
CA TRP A 269 4.38 15.33 22.05
C TRP A 269 5.15 14.35 22.95
N ASP A 270 5.69 14.86 24.06
CA ASP A 270 6.58 14.17 25.02
C ASP A 270 7.95 13.82 24.39
N ASP A 271 8.61 14.84 23.83
CA ASP A 271 9.97 14.84 23.23
C ASP A 271 10.22 13.72 22.19
N ALA A 272 9.20 13.36 21.40
CA ALA A 272 9.19 12.15 20.58
C ALA A 272 9.49 12.41 19.09
N TYR A 273 10.70 12.08 18.64
CA TYR A 273 11.20 12.34 17.27
C TYR A 273 10.94 11.21 16.26
N GLY A 274 9.92 10.37 16.47
CA GLY A 274 9.58 9.25 15.58
C GLY A 274 8.14 8.75 15.72
N TRP A 275 7.58 8.20 14.65
CA TRP A 275 6.15 7.80 14.59
C TRP A 275 5.77 6.72 15.62
N ASP A 276 6.63 5.71 15.80
CA ASP A 276 6.38 4.61 16.75
C ASP A 276 6.78 4.98 18.19
N ALA A 277 7.53 6.07 18.39
CA ALA A 277 7.87 6.63 19.69
C ALA A 277 6.79 7.59 20.23
N ALA A 278 6.04 8.24 19.35
CA ALA A 278 5.04 9.25 19.68
C ALA A 278 3.90 8.73 20.58
N THR A 279 3.71 9.36 21.74
CA THR A 279 2.62 9.02 22.67
C THR A 279 1.25 9.39 22.09
N LEU A 280 0.29 8.46 22.15
CA LEU A 280 -1.08 8.68 21.70
C LEU A 280 -1.91 9.45 22.74
N ILE A 281 -2.48 10.58 22.34
CA ILE A 281 -3.44 11.36 23.14
C ILE A 281 -4.86 10.91 22.78
N THR A 282 -5.58 10.34 23.75
CA THR A 282 -7.00 9.96 23.58
C THR A 282 -7.90 11.18 23.77
N ILE A 283 -8.78 11.43 22.80
CA ILE A 283 -9.76 12.51 22.82
C ILE A 283 -11.15 11.94 23.04
N VAL A 284 -11.90 12.60 23.93
CA VAL A 284 -13.33 12.37 24.13
C VAL A 284 -14.07 13.59 23.58
N GLU A 285 -15.12 13.36 22.81
CA GLU A 285 -15.93 14.43 22.22
C GLU A 285 -16.44 15.41 23.27
N LYS A 286 -16.42 16.70 22.93
CA LYS A 286 -16.92 17.80 23.78
C LYS A 286 -16.17 17.91 25.11
N GLN A 287 -14.92 17.40 25.18
CA GLN A 287 -13.96 17.57 26.28
C GLN A 287 -12.62 18.15 25.77
N THR A 288 -11.98 18.97 26.62
CA THR A 288 -10.65 19.53 26.36
C THR A 288 -9.58 18.80 27.16
N VAL A 289 -8.53 18.34 26.49
CA VAL A 289 -7.27 17.90 27.12
C VAL A 289 -6.36 19.11 27.28
N THR A 290 -5.75 19.30 28.45
CA THR A 290 -5.00 20.51 28.81
C THR A 290 -3.61 20.16 29.35
N ASN A 291 -2.68 21.12 29.34
CA ASN A 291 -1.26 20.94 29.72
C ASN A 291 -0.53 19.97 28.78
N VAL A 292 -0.87 20.02 27.49
CA VAL A 292 -0.19 19.27 26.42
C VAL A 292 0.90 20.18 25.83
N ASP A 293 1.83 20.57 26.68
CA ASP A 293 2.84 21.57 26.35
C ASP A 293 3.99 20.94 25.53
N ALA A 294 4.71 21.79 24.78
CA ALA A 294 5.86 21.41 23.96
C ALA A 294 7.02 22.41 24.14
N ALA A 295 8.26 21.90 24.07
CA ALA A 295 9.46 22.64 24.37
C ALA A 295 10.51 22.37 23.29
N LEU A 296 10.28 22.92 22.10
CA LEU A 296 11.05 22.64 20.90
C LEU A 296 12.56 22.85 21.13
N GLU A 297 13.33 21.78 20.96
CA GLU A 297 14.79 21.83 20.96
C GLU A 297 15.33 22.45 19.67
N ARG A 298 16.60 22.83 19.64
CA ARG A 298 17.27 23.29 18.41
C ARG A 298 17.63 22.11 17.51
N VAL A 299 17.48 22.25 16.20
CA VAL A 299 18.07 21.27 15.26
C VAL A 299 19.58 21.20 15.46
N GLY A 300 20.09 19.97 15.50
CA GLY A 300 21.51 19.71 15.37
C GLY A 300 21.88 19.51 13.90
N TYR A 301 23.18 19.42 13.62
CA TYR A 301 23.70 19.16 12.27
C TYR A 301 24.74 18.05 12.28
N ILE A 302 24.77 17.29 11.18
CA ILE A 302 25.86 16.38 10.82
C ILE A 302 26.50 16.91 9.53
N SER A 303 27.82 17.00 9.48
CA SER A 303 28.56 17.47 8.30
C SER A 303 29.96 16.88 8.15
N GLY A 304 30.40 16.84 6.90
CA GLY A 304 31.68 16.27 6.49
C GLY A 304 31.84 16.39 4.97
N THR A 305 32.66 15.52 4.42
CA THR A 305 33.01 15.46 3.00
C THR A 305 32.97 14.02 2.46
N VAL A 306 32.64 13.85 1.19
CA VAL A 306 32.62 12.56 0.49
C VAL A 306 33.57 12.62 -0.70
N THR A 307 34.62 11.80 -0.65
CA THR A 307 35.71 11.80 -1.64
C THR A 307 36.00 10.39 -2.17
N LYS A 308 36.69 10.28 -3.30
CA LYS A 308 37.18 8.99 -3.82
C LYS A 308 38.53 8.64 -3.19
N THR A 309 38.72 7.43 -2.67
CA THR A 309 40.02 6.98 -2.11
C THR A 309 41.15 7.06 -3.12
N ALA A 310 40.85 6.88 -4.41
CA ALA A 310 41.82 6.79 -5.49
C ALA A 310 42.62 8.09 -5.75
N ASP A 311 42.00 9.27 -5.55
CA ASP A 311 42.60 10.57 -5.86
C ASP A 311 42.16 11.75 -4.97
N GLY A 312 41.23 11.54 -4.04
CA GLY A 312 40.67 12.59 -3.18
C GLY A 312 39.67 13.52 -3.90
N SER A 313 39.21 13.19 -5.10
CA SER A 313 38.21 13.99 -5.80
C SER A 313 36.81 13.87 -5.17
N PRO A 314 35.98 14.94 -5.19
CA PRO A 314 34.59 14.89 -4.73
C PRO A 314 33.74 13.81 -5.40
N VAL A 315 32.85 13.16 -4.63
CA VAL A 315 31.85 12.22 -5.15
C VAL A 315 30.51 12.91 -5.36
N ASN A 316 29.84 12.59 -6.46
CA ASN A 316 28.41 12.86 -6.67
C ASN A 316 27.58 11.75 -6.01
N ALA A 317 27.11 11.99 -4.78
CA ALA A 317 26.41 11.02 -3.93
C ALA A 317 25.24 11.69 -3.18
N SER A 318 24.37 10.87 -2.57
CA SER A 318 23.57 11.28 -1.41
C SER A 318 24.26 10.88 -0.11
N VAL A 319 24.01 11.65 0.94
CA VAL A 319 24.28 11.24 2.32
C VAL A 319 22.95 11.03 3.00
N THR A 320 22.70 9.82 3.46
CA THR A 320 21.45 9.42 4.12
C THR A 320 21.69 9.24 5.61
N VAL A 321 20.94 9.96 6.44
CA VAL A 321 21.05 9.94 7.90
C VAL A 321 19.79 9.29 8.46
N SER A 322 19.95 8.14 9.12
CA SER A 322 18.85 7.29 9.59
C SER A 322 18.87 7.16 11.12
N GLY A 323 17.78 7.59 11.76
CA GLY A 323 17.56 7.42 13.20
C GLY A 323 17.07 6.01 13.54
N ILE A 324 17.27 5.60 14.79
CA ILE A 324 16.85 4.26 15.28
C ILE A 324 15.35 4.03 15.09
N ASP A 325 14.52 5.06 15.28
CA ASP A 325 13.06 5.03 15.11
C ASP A 325 12.59 5.28 13.66
N ARG A 326 13.47 5.02 12.67
CA ARG A 326 13.23 5.14 11.22
C ARG A 326 12.96 6.54 10.67
N ASP A 327 13.17 7.61 11.45
CA ASP A 327 13.27 8.94 10.85
C ASP A 327 14.49 8.99 9.91
N MET A 328 14.33 9.57 8.73
CA MET A 328 15.35 9.55 7.70
C MET A 328 15.49 10.93 7.04
N ARG A 329 16.72 11.43 6.97
CA ARG A 329 17.08 12.66 6.27
C ARG A 329 18.07 12.32 5.16
N PHE A 330 18.09 13.13 4.11
CA PHE A 330 19.11 13.04 3.08
C PHE A 330 19.57 14.44 2.67
N ALA A 331 20.83 14.53 2.25
CA ALA A 331 21.35 15.66 1.48
C ALA A 331 22.08 15.13 0.25
N PHE A 332 22.18 15.94 -0.80
CA PHE A 332 23.11 15.68 -1.89
C PHE A 332 24.48 16.27 -1.54
N VAL A 333 25.54 15.56 -1.90
CA VAL A 333 26.92 16.06 -1.76
C VAL A 333 27.13 17.22 -2.73
N GLY A 334 27.77 18.29 -2.25
CA GLY A 334 28.12 19.46 -3.03
C GLY A 334 29.22 19.19 -4.07
N SER A 335 29.36 20.06 -5.07
CA SER A 335 30.40 19.91 -6.11
C SER A 335 31.84 20.05 -5.60
N ASP A 336 32.02 20.47 -4.34
CA ASP A 336 33.29 20.52 -3.61
C ASP A 336 33.51 19.31 -2.68
N GLY A 337 32.57 18.36 -2.67
CA GLY A 337 32.57 17.18 -1.82
C GLY A 337 31.92 17.37 -0.45
N SER A 338 31.51 18.59 -0.08
CA SER A 338 30.92 18.87 1.24
C SER A 338 29.46 18.45 1.35
N PHE A 339 29.01 18.10 2.55
CA PHE A 339 27.59 17.92 2.86
C PHE A 339 27.23 18.47 4.24
N ARG A 340 25.94 18.76 4.44
CA ARG A 340 25.38 19.09 5.75
C ARG A 340 23.91 18.67 5.82
N VAL A 341 23.56 17.92 6.87
CA VAL A 341 22.20 17.45 7.14
C VAL A 341 21.73 18.05 8.47
N ALA A 342 20.54 18.65 8.49
CA ALA A 342 19.87 19.06 9.72
C ALA A 342 19.08 17.87 10.30
N VAL A 343 19.23 17.64 11.60
CA VAL A 343 18.57 16.54 12.33
C VAL A 343 17.98 17.03 13.65
N ALA A 344 17.06 16.25 14.21
CA ALA A 344 16.66 16.38 15.60
C ALA A 344 17.80 15.92 16.54
N PRO A 345 17.70 16.18 17.85
CA PRO A 345 18.53 15.53 18.85
C PRO A 345 18.30 14.01 18.83
N GLY A 346 19.36 13.21 18.85
CA GLY A 346 19.21 11.76 18.69
C GLY A 346 20.50 10.98 18.46
N THR A 347 20.33 9.75 17.98
CA THR A 347 21.41 8.83 17.60
C THR A 347 21.12 8.24 16.23
N TYR A 348 22.10 8.32 15.33
CA TYR A 348 21.93 8.14 13.90
C TYR A 348 23.00 7.24 13.31
N LEU A 349 22.64 6.45 12.30
CA LEU A 349 23.58 5.91 11.33
C LEU A 349 23.64 6.87 10.13
N VAL A 350 24.79 6.92 9.45
CA VAL A 350 25.02 7.75 8.26
C VAL A 350 25.55 6.85 7.16
N SER A 351 24.87 6.81 6.01
CA SER A 351 25.34 6.16 4.78
C SER A 351 25.64 7.17 3.67
N PHE A 352 26.49 6.74 2.75
CA PHE A 352 27.00 7.50 1.62
C PHE A 352 26.70 6.70 0.35
N ASP A 353 25.68 7.12 -0.40
CA ASP A 353 25.11 6.37 -1.51
C ASP A 353 25.54 7.03 -2.84
N ALA A 354 26.42 6.37 -3.61
CA ALA A 354 27.07 6.92 -4.78
C ALA A 354 26.21 6.82 -6.05
N PHE A 355 26.09 7.92 -6.80
CA PHE A 355 25.47 7.90 -8.14
C PHE A 355 26.44 7.48 -9.25
N ASP A 356 27.72 7.31 -8.93
CA ASP A 356 28.75 6.80 -9.81
C ASP A 356 28.89 5.28 -9.61
N SER A 357 28.43 4.49 -10.59
CA SER A 357 28.44 3.03 -10.51
C SER A 357 29.85 2.40 -10.58
N GLY A 358 30.93 3.19 -10.48
CA GLY A 358 32.29 2.70 -10.25
C GLY A 358 32.75 2.76 -8.78
N LEU A 359 31.88 3.16 -7.84
CA LEU A 359 32.18 3.28 -6.41
C LEU A 359 31.36 2.30 -5.56
N LEU A 360 31.82 2.08 -4.33
CA LEU A 360 31.07 1.40 -3.27
C LEU A 360 30.27 2.40 -2.44
N ASP A 361 29.10 1.97 -1.98
CA ASP A 361 28.33 2.65 -0.95
C ASP A 361 28.83 2.19 0.44
N GLU A 362 28.90 3.08 1.42
CA GLU A 362 29.37 2.76 2.77
C GLU A 362 28.59 3.49 3.87
N TYR A 363 28.71 3.00 5.10
CA TYR A 363 28.34 3.73 6.31
C TYR A 363 29.58 4.34 6.96
N TRP A 364 29.38 5.42 7.72
CA TRP A 364 30.46 6.14 8.40
C TRP A 364 31.32 5.24 9.31
N ASP A 365 32.62 5.57 9.39
CA ASP A 365 33.69 4.78 10.04
C ASP A 365 34.02 3.49 9.26
N ASP A 366 34.16 3.63 7.94
CA ASP A 366 34.54 2.61 6.93
C ASP A 366 33.68 1.31 6.96
N ALA A 367 32.38 1.43 7.29
CA ALA A 367 31.52 0.29 7.57
C ALA A 367 30.63 -0.11 6.38
N ALA A 368 30.87 -1.28 5.78
CA ALA A 368 30.11 -1.76 4.61
C ALA A 368 28.63 -2.10 4.90
N VAL A 369 28.23 -2.27 6.16
CA VAL A 369 26.88 -2.68 6.58
C VAL A 369 26.41 -1.94 7.84
N PRO A 370 25.10 -1.69 8.01
CA PRO A 370 24.56 -0.92 9.14
C PRO A 370 24.70 -1.63 10.50
N GLU A 371 25.05 -2.91 10.52
CA GLU A 371 25.26 -3.68 11.76
C GLU A 371 26.67 -3.55 12.35
N ASP A 372 27.65 -3.09 11.55
CA ASP A 372 29.01 -2.73 12.01
C ASP A 372 29.22 -1.21 12.11
N ALA A 373 28.29 -0.40 11.61
CA ALA A 373 28.42 1.06 11.50
C ALA A 373 28.48 1.81 12.85
N THR A 374 29.41 2.77 12.96
CA THR A 374 29.54 3.61 14.16
C THR A 374 28.41 4.65 14.20
N SER A 375 27.68 4.72 15.33
CA SER A 375 26.56 5.65 15.48
C SER A 375 27.01 7.07 15.83
N VAL A 376 26.52 8.07 15.09
CA VAL A 376 26.66 9.50 15.40
C VAL A 376 25.60 9.90 16.45
N VAL A 377 26.03 10.59 17.51
CA VAL A 377 25.13 11.18 18.52
C VAL A 377 25.13 12.69 18.35
N VAL A 378 23.93 13.30 18.38
CA VAL A 378 23.73 14.75 18.19
C VAL A 378 22.80 15.27 19.28
N ALA A 379 23.19 16.32 20.01
CA ALA A 379 22.31 17.00 20.96
C ALA A 379 21.70 18.29 20.36
N ALA A 380 20.80 18.93 21.13
CA ALA A 380 20.10 20.15 20.74
C ALA A 380 21.04 21.29 20.34
N GLY A 381 21.02 21.64 19.05
CA GLY A 381 21.87 22.69 18.48
C GLY A 381 23.35 22.32 18.26
N ASP A 382 23.74 21.04 18.40
CA ASP A 382 25.09 20.59 18.11
C ASP A 382 25.46 20.71 16.62
N ASP A 383 26.76 20.82 16.34
CA ASP A 383 27.33 20.75 15.00
C ASP A 383 28.40 19.66 14.95
N VAL A 384 28.00 18.46 14.52
CA VAL A 384 28.89 17.30 14.45
C VAL A 384 29.61 17.31 13.10
N THR A 385 30.84 17.83 13.13
CA THR A 385 31.74 17.97 11.98
C THR A 385 32.74 16.82 11.88
N GLY A 386 33.16 16.45 10.67
CA GLY A 386 34.16 15.42 10.44
C GLY A 386 33.56 14.02 10.28
N VAL A 387 32.29 13.96 9.90
CA VAL A 387 31.61 12.73 9.47
C VAL A 387 31.94 12.51 7.99
N ASP A 388 33.23 12.33 7.71
CA ASP A 388 33.81 12.22 6.37
C ASP A 388 33.77 10.77 5.84
N ALA A 389 33.82 10.62 4.51
CA ALA A 389 33.79 9.35 3.78
C ALA A 389 34.80 9.31 2.62
N GLN A 390 35.39 8.13 2.38
CA GLN A 390 36.39 7.90 1.34
C GLN A 390 35.99 6.67 0.52
N LEU A 391 35.11 6.87 -0.46
CA LEU A 391 34.49 5.78 -1.20
C LEU A 391 35.52 5.06 -2.08
N ASP A 392 35.68 3.78 -1.82
CA ASP A 392 36.55 2.88 -2.58
C ASP A 392 35.94 2.54 -3.94
N ALA A 393 36.83 2.18 -4.89
CA ALA A 393 36.41 1.81 -6.24
C ALA A 393 35.83 0.40 -6.28
N ALA A 394 34.58 0.27 -6.71
CA ALA A 394 33.91 -1.02 -6.84
C ALA A 394 34.59 -1.92 -7.88
N ALA A 395 34.47 -3.23 -7.66
CA ALA A 395 34.53 -4.22 -8.72
C ALA A 395 33.11 -4.49 -9.20
N THR A 396 32.89 -4.46 -10.52
CA THR A 396 31.56 -4.65 -11.10
C THR A 396 31.43 -6.06 -11.69
N ILE A 397 30.34 -6.75 -11.39
CA ILE A 397 29.96 -8.03 -12.00
C ILE A 397 28.69 -7.83 -12.85
N ALA A 398 28.70 -8.29 -14.09
CA ALA A 398 27.60 -8.07 -15.03
C ALA A 398 27.25 -9.33 -15.86
N GLY A 399 25.98 -9.44 -16.21
CA GLY A 399 25.43 -10.54 -16.98
C GLY A 399 23.91 -10.49 -17.04
N THR A 400 23.29 -11.62 -17.33
CA THR A 400 21.84 -11.77 -17.44
C THR A 400 21.30 -12.91 -16.58
N VAL A 401 20.12 -12.74 -15.99
CA VAL A 401 19.31 -13.82 -15.42
C VAL A 401 18.15 -14.10 -16.36
N THR A 402 18.05 -15.35 -16.82
CA THR A 402 16.98 -15.79 -17.73
C THR A 402 16.07 -16.82 -17.05
N MET A 403 14.78 -16.80 -17.38
CA MET A 403 13.78 -17.72 -16.82
C MET A 403 12.61 -17.86 -17.80
N ALA A 404 12.17 -19.09 -18.05
CA ALA A 404 10.98 -19.35 -18.86
C ALA A 404 9.70 -19.15 -18.02
N SER A 405 9.24 -17.90 -17.90
CA SER A 405 8.04 -17.49 -17.13
C SER A 405 7.11 -16.62 -17.99
N SER A 406 5.81 -16.72 -17.75
CA SER A 406 4.79 -15.77 -18.22
C SER A 406 4.29 -14.82 -17.12
N GLU A 407 4.80 -14.98 -15.90
CA GLU A 407 4.54 -14.09 -14.76
C GLU A 407 5.66 -13.06 -14.62
N ASP A 408 5.29 -11.84 -14.25
CA ASP A 408 6.20 -10.77 -13.83
C ASP A 408 6.80 -11.12 -12.46
N ARG A 409 8.13 -11.11 -12.33
CA ARG A 409 8.86 -11.57 -11.14
C ARG A 409 10.18 -10.81 -11.00
N GLU A 410 10.70 -10.77 -9.76
CA GLU A 410 12.01 -10.20 -9.47
C GLU A 410 13.08 -11.31 -9.48
N MET A 411 14.21 -11.03 -10.12
CA MET A 411 15.35 -11.94 -10.24
C MET A 411 16.52 -11.35 -9.47
N LEU A 412 16.77 -11.89 -8.28
CA LEU A 412 17.83 -11.47 -7.37
C LEU A 412 19.14 -12.18 -7.74
N VAL A 413 20.23 -11.43 -7.87
CA VAL A 413 21.61 -11.95 -7.91
C VAL A 413 22.32 -11.53 -6.63
N GLU A 414 23.02 -12.46 -5.99
CA GLU A 414 23.74 -12.26 -4.73
C GLU A 414 25.19 -12.71 -4.85
N ALA A 415 26.11 -11.97 -4.24
CA ALA A 415 27.52 -12.35 -4.08
C ALA A 415 27.82 -12.72 -2.62
N TRP A 416 28.55 -13.83 -2.44
CA TRP A 416 28.84 -14.41 -1.13
C TRP A 416 30.34 -14.69 -0.97
N ASP A 417 30.89 -14.35 0.21
CA ASP A 417 32.15 -14.91 0.70
C ASP A 417 31.85 -15.83 1.90
N GLY A 418 32.21 -17.11 1.78
CA GLY A 418 31.88 -18.14 2.77
C GLY A 418 30.38 -18.25 3.07
N SER A 419 29.94 -17.65 4.17
CA SER A 419 28.54 -17.59 4.63
C SER A 419 27.98 -16.17 4.71
N GLU A 420 28.74 -15.17 4.29
CA GLU A 420 28.43 -13.75 4.36
C GLU A 420 28.03 -13.23 2.97
N ARG A 421 26.99 -12.39 2.88
CA ARG A 421 26.50 -11.85 1.61
C ARG A 421 27.02 -10.44 1.41
N VAL A 422 28.09 -10.33 0.64
CA VAL A 422 28.86 -9.10 0.41
C VAL A 422 28.15 -8.13 -0.54
N GLY A 423 27.16 -8.58 -1.32
CA GLY A 423 26.31 -7.70 -2.12
C GLY A 423 25.15 -8.42 -2.81
N TYR A 424 24.18 -7.64 -3.32
CA TYR A 424 23.09 -8.15 -4.13
C TYR A 424 22.55 -7.09 -5.10
N VAL A 425 21.86 -7.52 -6.16
CA VAL A 425 21.13 -6.66 -7.10
C VAL A 425 19.90 -7.37 -7.64
N ILE A 426 18.84 -6.63 -7.96
CA ILE A 426 17.69 -7.13 -8.71
C ILE A 426 17.91 -6.85 -10.19
N ALA A 427 17.89 -7.89 -11.02
CA ALA A 427 18.01 -7.77 -12.47
C ALA A 427 16.79 -7.10 -13.09
N ASP A 428 16.98 -6.42 -14.23
CA ASP A 428 15.90 -5.79 -14.97
C ASP A 428 14.81 -6.79 -15.39
N ARG A 429 13.55 -6.45 -15.12
CA ARG A 429 12.41 -7.38 -15.28
C ARG A 429 12.08 -7.70 -16.76
N GLN A 430 12.58 -6.92 -17.73
CA GLN A 430 12.30 -7.13 -19.16
C GLN A 430 13.42 -7.84 -19.92
N THR A 431 14.67 -7.55 -19.56
CA THR A 431 15.88 -8.02 -20.25
C THR A 431 16.66 -9.07 -19.46
N GLY A 432 16.43 -9.15 -18.15
CA GLY A 432 17.23 -9.97 -17.23
C GLY A 432 18.63 -9.41 -16.96
N ALA A 433 19.01 -8.27 -17.52
CA ALA A 433 20.34 -7.69 -17.33
C ALA A 433 20.54 -7.19 -15.89
N TYR A 434 21.74 -7.39 -15.34
CA TYR A 434 22.10 -6.88 -14.02
C TYR A 434 23.53 -6.34 -13.98
N THR A 435 23.80 -5.54 -12.96
CA THR A 435 25.12 -4.95 -12.70
C THR A 435 25.29 -4.85 -11.19
N LEU A 436 26.20 -5.64 -10.63
CA LEU A 436 26.43 -5.79 -9.20
C LEU A 436 27.79 -5.18 -8.83
N ASN A 437 27.77 -4.16 -7.98
CA ASN A 437 28.98 -3.56 -7.43
C ASN A 437 29.31 -4.18 -6.07
N ILE A 438 30.55 -4.61 -5.90
CA ILE A 438 31.07 -5.24 -4.67
C ILE A 438 32.57 -4.93 -4.51
N PRO A 439 33.16 -5.07 -3.30
CA PRO A 439 34.60 -4.95 -3.10
C PRO A 439 35.41 -5.92 -3.97
N ALA A 440 36.70 -5.63 -4.18
CA ALA A 440 37.60 -6.57 -4.87
C ALA A 440 37.81 -7.85 -4.04
N GLY A 441 37.60 -9.02 -4.64
CA GLY A 441 37.59 -10.30 -3.93
C GLY A 441 37.27 -11.49 -4.84
N THR A 442 37.02 -12.65 -4.24
CA THR A 442 36.65 -13.89 -4.97
C THR A 442 35.40 -14.49 -4.34
N TYR A 443 34.30 -14.50 -5.09
CA TYR A 443 32.96 -14.73 -4.55
C TYR A 443 32.26 -15.93 -5.19
N ILE A 444 31.35 -16.54 -4.43
CA ILE A 444 30.33 -17.45 -4.96
C ILE A 444 29.09 -16.62 -5.29
N LEU A 445 28.57 -16.77 -6.52
CA LEU A 445 27.42 -16.02 -6.98
C LEU A 445 26.18 -16.92 -7.10
N LYS A 446 25.02 -16.38 -6.74
CA LYS A 446 23.73 -17.08 -6.69
C LYS A 446 22.63 -16.22 -7.30
N ALA A 447 21.87 -16.76 -8.24
CA ALA A 447 20.63 -16.18 -8.73
C ALA A 447 19.40 -16.87 -8.10
N SER A 448 18.31 -16.12 -7.91
CA SER A 448 17.06 -16.61 -7.30
C SER A 448 15.86 -15.81 -7.83
N ALA A 449 14.73 -16.48 -8.10
CA ALA A 449 13.47 -15.80 -8.35
C ALA A 449 12.77 -15.54 -7.01
N ILE A 450 12.45 -14.29 -6.72
CA ILE A 450 11.84 -13.86 -5.46
C ILE A 450 10.46 -13.22 -5.69
N PHE A 451 9.64 -13.25 -4.63
CA PHE A 451 8.35 -12.58 -4.57
C PHE A 451 8.37 -11.53 -3.45
N TYR A 452 7.61 -10.45 -3.65
CA TYR A 452 7.48 -9.33 -2.71
C TYR A 452 6.63 -9.66 -1.45
N ASN A 453 6.25 -10.93 -1.23
CA ASN A 453 5.23 -11.33 -0.25
C ASN A 453 5.41 -12.75 0.34
N ASP A 454 6.64 -13.23 0.50
CA ASP A 454 6.98 -14.54 1.09
C ASP A 454 6.35 -15.79 0.43
N SER A 455 5.84 -15.65 -0.80
CA SER A 455 5.35 -16.77 -1.61
C SER A 455 6.50 -17.74 -1.96
N PRO A 456 6.30 -19.08 -1.89
CA PRO A 456 7.37 -20.05 -2.10
C PRO A 456 8.04 -19.90 -3.48
N THR A 457 9.37 -19.98 -3.52
CA THR A 457 10.17 -19.73 -4.72
C THR A 457 9.77 -20.66 -5.88
N THR A 458 9.09 -20.12 -6.89
CA THR A 458 8.57 -20.86 -8.05
C THR A 458 9.63 -21.20 -9.12
N ALA A 459 10.91 -21.00 -8.80
CA ALA A 459 12.05 -21.51 -9.54
C ALA A 459 13.13 -21.99 -8.55
N ARG A 460 13.94 -22.98 -8.96
CA ARG A 460 15.11 -23.38 -8.19
C ARG A 460 16.18 -22.27 -8.25
N PRO A 461 16.78 -21.87 -7.12
CA PRO A 461 17.96 -21.00 -7.15
C PRO A 461 19.12 -21.72 -7.82
N GLN A 462 20.02 -20.96 -8.44
CA GLN A 462 21.14 -21.49 -9.21
C GLN A 462 22.41 -20.72 -8.84
N PHE A 463 23.53 -21.44 -8.69
CA PHE A 463 24.84 -20.83 -8.52
C PHE A 463 25.59 -20.76 -9.85
N TYR A 464 26.62 -19.90 -9.93
CA TYR A 464 27.36 -19.67 -11.17
C TYR A 464 28.02 -20.95 -11.74
N ASP A 465 28.23 -20.98 -13.06
CA ASP A 465 28.38 -22.17 -13.91
C ASP A 465 27.19 -23.16 -13.89
N GLY A 466 26.02 -22.69 -13.43
CA GLY A 466 24.73 -23.36 -13.63
C GLY A 466 24.40 -24.47 -12.62
N VAL A 467 25.12 -24.54 -11.50
CA VAL A 467 25.07 -25.65 -10.53
C VAL A 467 24.04 -25.44 -9.41
N GLU A 468 23.64 -26.53 -8.74
CA GLU A 468 22.63 -26.49 -7.67
C GLU A 468 23.18 -26.08 -6.28
N THR A 469 24.50 -26.07 -6.06
CA THR A 469 25.11 -25.87 -4.73
C THR A 469 26.39 -25.03 -4.76
N ALA A 470 26.61 -24.21 -3.72
CA ALA A 470 27.77 -23.32 -3.60
C ALA A 470 29.13 -24.04 -3.73
N GLU A 471 29.25 -25.26 -3.20
CA GLU A 471 30.47 -26.06 -3.21
C GLU A 471 30.88 -26.59 -4.61
N LEU A 472 30.00 -26.45 -5.60
CA LEU A 472 30.24 -26.82 -6.99
C LEU A 472 30.41 -25.60 -7.91
N ALA A 473 30.17 -24.39 -7.40
CA ALA A 473 30.13 -23.17 -8.20
C ALA A 473 31.55 -22.66 -8.48
N THR A 474 31.79 -22.19 -9.70
CA THR A 474 33.06 -21.55 -10.06
C THR A 474 33.19 -20.20 -9.33
N PRO A 475 34.23 -19.96 -8.52
CA PRO A 475 34.40 -18.68 -7.83
C PRO A 475 34.76 -17.56 -8.81
N VAL A 476 33.99 -16.47 -8.80
CA VAL A 476 34.22 -15.31 -9.66
C VAL A 476 35.14 -14.33 -8.94
N THR A 477 36.27 -13.98 -9.56
CA THR A 477 37.22 -13.02 -9.00
C THR A 477 36.96 -11.63 -9.56
N ALA A 478 36.54 -10.71 -8.71
CA ALA A 478 36.22 -9.33 -9.03
C ALA A 478 37.40 -8.42 -8.64
N VAL A 479 37.77 -7.48 -9.51
CA VAL A 479 38.90 -6.56 -9.29
C VAL A 479 38.42 -5.11 -9.36
N ALA A 480 38.82 -4.28 -8.40
CA ALA A 480 38.43 -2.88 -8.30
C ALA A 480 38.70 -2.10 -9.60
N SER A 481 37.79 -1.19 -9.96
CA SER A 481 37.80 -0.43 -11.22
C SER A 481 37.74 -1.30 -12.49
N THR A 482 37.22 -2.53 -12.42
CA THR A 482 37.01 -3.41 -13.58
C THR A 482 35.64 -4.08 -13.59
N THR A 483 35.17 -4.42 -14.79
CA THR A 483 33.95 -5.19 -15.00
C THR A 483 34.27 -6.64 -15.33
N VAL A 484 33.56 -7.57 -14.68
CA VAL A 484 33.54 -9.00 -15.01
C VAL A 484 32.20 -9.31 -15.70
N ASP A 485 32.22 -9.26 -17.03
CA ASP A 485 31.06 -9.55 -17.89
C ASP A 485 30.85 -11.06 -18.14
N GLY A 486 29.65 -11.43 -18.59
CA GLY A 486 29.32 -12.79 -19.03
C GLY A 486 28.95 -13.75 -17.89
N ILE A 487 28.56 -13.20 -16.74
CA ILE A 487 28.12 -13.97 -15.57
C ILE A 487 26.61 -14.23 -15.69
N ASP A 488 26.24 -15.14 -16.60
CA ASP A 488 24.85 -15.44 -16.92
C ASP A 488 24.25 -16.59 -16.07
N PHE A 489 22.93 -16.53 -15.86
CA PHE A 489 22.13 -17.51 -15.13
C PHE A 489 20.86 -17.92 -15.91
N THR A 490 20.41 -19.15 -15.72
CA THR A 490 19.16 -19.70 -16.28
C THR A 490 18.37 -20.43 -15.21
N LEU A 491 17.40 -19.74 -14.59
CA LEU A 491 16.55 -20.26 -13.54
C LEU A 491 15.51 -21.24 -14.09
N VAL A 492 15.37 -22.39 -13.43
CA VAL A 492 14.44 -23.45 -13.83
C VAL A 492 13.16 -23.37 -12.97
N PRO A 493 11.97 -23.13 -13.57
CA PRO A 493 10.71 -23.11 -12.85
C PRO A 493 10.39 -24.44 -12.15
N ILE A 494 9.76 -24.36 -10.98
CA ILE A 494 9.19 -25.52 -10.30
C ILE A 494 7.77 -25.74 -10.85
N THR A 495 7.63 -26.69 -11.77
CA THR A 495 6.31 -27.13 -12.26
C THR A 495 5.67 -28.07 -11.25
N GLU A 496 4.49 -27.71 -10.74
CA GLU A 496 3.63 -28.64 -9.99
C GLU A 496 3.17 -29.79 -10.92
N PRO A 497 3.16 -31.06 -10.47
CA PRO A 497 2.70 -32.16 -11.30
C PRO A 497 1.18 -32.10 -11.53
N GLU A 498 0.76 -32.29 -12.77
CA GLU A 498 -0.65 -32.35 -13.17
C GLU A 498 -1.38 -33.48 -12.42
N PRO A 499 -2.55 -33.24 -11.80
CA PRO A 499 -3.27 -34.27 -11.05
C PRO A 499 -3.82 -35.36 -11.99
N GLU A 500 -3.66 -36.63 -11.60
CA GLU A 500 -4.26 -37.75 -12.34
C GLU A 500 -5.80 -37.66 -12.32
N PRO A 501 -6.49 -37.95 -13.44
CA PRO A 501 -7.94 -37.89 -13.50
C PRO A 501 -8.59 -39.00 -12.68
N GLU A 502 -9.56 -38.65 -11.82
CA GLU A 502 -10.33 -39.63 -11.04
C GLU A 502 -11.17 -40.55 -11.95
N PRO A 503 -11.32 -41.84 -11.61
CA PRO A 503 -12.08 -42.80 -12.41
C PRO A 503 -13.60 -42.58 -12.28
N GLU A 504 -14.31 -42.52 -13.42
CA GLU A 504 -15.78 -42.45 -13.43
C GLU A 504 -16.44 -43.69 -12.82
N PRO A 505 -17.54 -43.55 -12.05
CA PRO A 505 -18.23 -44.67 -11.42
C PRO A 505 -19.03 -45.54 -12.41
N GLU A 506 -18.73 -46.84 -12.47
CA GLU A 506 -19.44 -47.83 -13.29
C GLU A 506 -20.45 -48.65 -12.45
N LEU A 507 -21.57 -49.05 -13.06
CA LEU A 507 -22.63 -49.84 -12.43
C LEU A 507 -23.12 -51.01 -13.30
N THR A 508 -23.19 -52.20 -12.69
CA THR A 508 -23.58 -53.47 -13.34
C THR A 508 -24.61 -54.24 -12.50
N VAL A 509 -25.39 -55.11 -13.16
CA VAL A 509 -26.37 -56.02 -12.54
C VAL A 509 -26.10 -57.46 -12.93
N SER A 510 -26.30 -58.40 -12.00
CA SER A 510 -26.13 -59.84 -12.25
C SER A 510 -27.10 -60.41 -13.30
N ILE A 511 -28.28 -59.79 -13.43
CA ILE A 511 -29.30 -60.12 -14.42
C ILE A 511 -29.91 -58.85 -15.03
N ALA A 512 -29.94 -58.77 -16.37
CA ALA A 512 -30.58 -57.66 -17.10
C ALA A 512 -32.12 -57.74 -17.12
N SER A 513 -32.72 -58.79 -16.52
CA SER A 513 -34.15 -58.99 -16.45
C SER A 513 -34.53 -59.80 -15.20
N THR A 514 -35.54 -59.34 -14.46
CA THR A 514 -36.11 -60.03 -13.28
C THR A 514 -37.64 -59.97 -13.32
N ARG A 515 -38.33 -60.45 -12.28
CA ARG A 515 -39.78 -60.29 -12.09
C ARG A 515 -40.08 -59.25 -11.01
N ALA A 516 -41.25 -58.60 -11.09
CA ALA A 516 -41.78 -57.84 -9.95
C ALA A 516 -41.90 -58.77 -8.72
N GLY A 517 -41.35 -58.35 -7.58
CA GLY A 517 -41.25 -59.15 -6.35
C GLY A 517 -40.09 -60.16 -6.34
N GLY A 518 -39.23 -60.16 -7.37
CA GLY A 518 -37.95 -60.86 -7.42
C GLY A 518 -36.78 -59.96 -7.05
N ASP A 519 -35.62 -60.57 -6.89
CA ASP A 519 -34.39 -59.91 -6.45
C ASP A 519 -33.44 -59.67 -7.64
N ILE A 520 -32.46 -58.78 -7.47
CA ILE A 520 -31.33 -58.49 -8.37
C ILE A 520 -30.06 -58.30 -7.54
N ASP A 521 -28.91 -58.71 -8.04
CA ASP A 521 -27.62 -58.33 -7.45
C ASP A 521 -27.00 -57.19 -8.27
N VAL A 522 -26.43 -56.23 -7.55
CA VAL A 522 -25.82 -55.02 -8.09
C VAL A 522 -24.35 -55.00 -7.70
N SER A 523 -23.50 -54.56 -8.62
CA SER A 523 -22.06 -54.38 -8.44
C SER A 523 -21.60 -53.09 -9.11
N GLY A 524 -20.65 -52.38 -8.51
CA GLY A 524 -20.12 -51.14 -9.06
C GLY A 524 -18.78 -50.74 -8.48
N THR A 525 -18.06 -49.87 -9.17
CA THR A 525 -16.67 -49.44 -8.90
C THR A 525 -16.48 -47.98 -9.28
N GLY A 526 -15.50 -47.29 -8.71
CA GLY A 526 -15.23 -45.87 -9.00
C GLY A 526 -16.09 -44.88 -8.19
N PHE A 527 -16.78 -45.36 -7.15
CA PHE A 527 -17.49 -44.50 -6.21
C PHE A 527 -16.53 -43.94 -5.15
N THR A 528 -16.81 -42.75 -4.60
CA THR A 528 -16.00 -42.19 -3.51
C THR A 528 -15.93 -43.17 -2.31
N PRO A 529 -14.74 -43.58 -1.84
CA PRO A 529 -14.62 -44.56 -0.75
C PRO A 529 -15.39 -44.18 0.51
N GLY A 530 -16.13 -45.12 1.07
CA GLY A 530 -16.98 -44.88 2.26
C GLY A 530 -18.28 -44.09 2.00
N ALA A 531 -18.56 -43.63 0.79
CA ALA A 531 -19.80 -42.91 0.49
C ALA A 531 -21.02 -43.85 0.47
N THR A 532 -22.14 -43.38 1.05
CA THR A 532 -23.43 -44.06 0.95
C THR A 532 -24.14 -43.67 -0.36
N ILE A 533 -24.35 -44.66 -1.22
CA ILE A 533 -24.96 -44.55 -2.54
C ILE A 533 -26.40 -45.05 -2.46
N ALA A 534 -27.37 -44.25 -2.89
CA ALA A 534 -28.78 -44.62 -2.92
C ALA A 534 -29.18 -45.22 -4.28
N PHE A 535 -30.04 -46.23 -4.26
CA PHE A 535 -30.46 -46.98 -5.45
C PHE A 535 -31.94 -46.80 -5.72
N GLU A 536 -32.26 -46.36 -6.93
CA GLU A 536 -33.62 -46.04 -7.36
C GLU A 536 -33.90 -46.67 -8.72
N LEU A 537 -35.06 -47.30 -8.88
CA LEU A 537 -35.55 -47.77 -10.17
C LEU A 537 -36.37 -46.65 -10.83
N ARG A 538 -35.87 -46.11 -11.93
CA ARG A 538 -36.48 -45.01 -12.69
C ARG A 538 -37.27 -45.50 -13.89
N SER A 539 -38.59 -45.40 -13.75
CA SER A 539 -39.58 -45.20 -14.82
C SER A 539 -40.72 -44.34 -14.26
N THR A 540 -41.22 -44.73 -13.08
CA THR A 540 -41.66 -43.86 -11.99
C THR A 540 -40.70 -44.10 -10.81
N PRO A 541 -40.23 -43.07 -10.07
CA PRO A 541 -39.29 -43.24 -8.96
C PRO A 541 -39.71 -44.30 -7.93
N VAL A 542 -38.88 -45.34 -7.77
CA VAL A 542 -39.02 -46.39 -6.75
C VAL A 542 -37.68 -46.62 -6.07
N ALA A 543 -37.54 -46.15 -4.83
CA ALA A 543 -36.35 -46.41 -4.02
C ALA A 543 -36.23 -47.90 -3.67
N LEU A 544 -35.04 -48.47 -3.85
CA LEU A 544 -34.72 -49.88 -3.53
C LEU A 544 -33.90 -50.00 -2.24
N GLY A 545 -33.09 -49.00 -1.91
CA GLY A 545 -32.30 -48.93 -0.68
C GLY A 545 -30.99 -48.17 -0.88
N THR A 546 -29.98 -48.49 -0.06
CA THR A 546 -28.64 -47.88 -0.10
C THR A 546 -27.56 -48.96 0.03
N LEU A 547 -26.39 -48.72 -0.55
CA LEU A 547 -25.14 -49.44 -0.25
C LEU A 547 -24.06 -48.42 0.13
N THR A 548 -23.00 -48.85 0.78
CA THR A 548 -21.83 -47.99 1.07
C THR A 548 -20.63 -48.54 0.32
N ALA A 549 -19.90 -47.66 -0.37
CA ALA A 549 -18.68 -48.03 -1.08
C ALA A 549 -17.57 -48.42 -0.09
N ASP A 550 -16.77 -49.43 -0.43
CA ASP A 550 -15.63 -49.87 0.38
C ASP A 550 -14.43 -48.91 0.28
N ALA A 551 -13.31 -49.29 0.88
CA ALA A 551 -12.07 -48.49 0.85
C ALA A 551 -11.45 -48.33 -0.55
N ASN A 552 -11.92 -49.10 -1.54
CA ASN A 552 -11.47 -49.09 -2.94
C ASN A 552 -12.51 -48.45 -3.88
N GLY A 553 -13.59 -47.88 -3.34
CA GLY A 553 -14.68 -47.32 -4.13
C GLY A 553 -15.60 -48.36 -4.79
N ALA A 554 -15.56 -49.61 -4.33
CA ALA A 554 -16.37 -50.70 -4.84
C ALA A 554 -17.62 -50.95 -3.96
N LEU A 555 -18.74 -51.33 -4.58
CA LEU A 555 -19.96 -51.72 -3.88
C LEU A 555 -20.56 -53.00 -4.47
N THR A 556 -21.18 -53.81 -3.61
CA THR A 556 -21.98 -54.98 -4.00
C THR A 556 -23.17 -55.14 -3.07
N GLY A 557 -24.30 -55.63 -3.59
CA GLY A 557 -25.46 -55.94 -2.77
C GLY A 557 -26.70 -56.39 -3.55
N THR A 558 -27.63 -57.04 -2.86
CA THR A 558 -28.87 -57.57 -3.46
C THR A 558 -30.06 -56.67 -3.11
N PHE A 559 -30.79 -56.21 -4.13
CA PHE A 559 -32.02 -55.43 -3.98
C PHE A 559 -33.25 -56.21 -4.45
N ARG A 560 -34.39 -55.98 -3.78
CA ARG A 560 -35.66 -56.59 -4.15
C ARG A 560 -36.54 -55.62 -4.93
N ILE A 561 -36.87 -55.96 -6.17
CA ILE A 561 -37.80 -55.17 -6.99
C ILE A 561 -39.22 -55.32 -6.40
N PRO A 562 -39.92 -54.23 -6.03
CA PRO A 562 -41.24 -54.32 -5.39
C PRO A 562 -42.27 -55.09 -6.23
N ALA A 563 -43.16 -55.83 -5.56
CA ALA A 563 -44.15 -56.70 -6.22
C ALA A 563 -45.22 -55.96 -7.05
N ASN A 564 -45.37 -54.66 -6.83
CA ASN A 564 -46.25 -53.75 -7.56
C ASN A 564 -45.53 -53.01 -8.72
N THR A 565 -44.25 -53.25 -8.96
CA THR A 565 -43.48 -52.60 -10.04
C THR A 565 -44.10 -52.93 -11.41
N PRO A 566 -44.43 -51.93 -12.26
CA PRO A 566 -44.99 -52.19 -13.58
C PRO A 566 -44.05 -53.03 -14.45
N PRO A 567 -44.56 -54.04 -15.20
CA PRO A 567 -43.74 -54.78 -16.14
C PRO A 567 -43.38 -53.92 -17.36
N GLY A 568 -42.11 -53.91 -17.75
CA GLY A 568 -41.58 -53.05 -18.81
C GLY A 568 -40.07 -52.81 -18.65
N ALA A 569 -39.56 -51.83 -19.41
CA ALA A 569 -38.19 -51.35 -19.30
C ALA A 569 -38.07 -50.28 -18.19
N HIS A 570 -36.99 -50.36 -17.41
CA HIS A 570 -36.64 -49.42 -16.34
C HIS A 570 -35.13 -49.14 -16.38
N THR A 571 -34.70 -48.05 -15.73
CA THR A 571 -33.27 -47.78 -15.48
C THR A 571 -33.02 -47.83 -13.98
N LEU A 572 -32.10 -48.68 -13.53
CA LEU A 572 -31.55 -48.59 -12.18
C LEU A 572 -30.52 -47.46 -12.14
N VAL A 573 -30.68 -46.50 -11.23
CA VAL A 573 -29.70 -45.43 -11.00
C VAL A 573 -29.07 -45.55 -9.62
N ALA A 574 -27.78 -45.23 -9.56
CA ALA A 574 -27.02 -44.95 -8.36
C ALA A 574 -26.97 -43.43 -8.14
N LEU A 575 -27.24 -43.00 -6.91
CA LEU A 575 -27.37 -41.60 -6.51
C LEU A 575 -26.37 -41.24 -5.42
N ASN A 576 -25.74 -40.07 -5.51
CA ASN A 576 -24.92 -39.50 -4.43
C ASN A 576 -25.80 -38.88 -3.31
N ALA A 577 -25.17 -38.32 -2.27
CA ALA A 577 -25.88 -37.69 -1.15
C ALA A 577 -26.72 -36.46 -1.57
N GLN A 578 -26.36 -35.83 -2.70
CA GLN A 578 -27.04 -34.71 -3.33
C GLN A 578 -28.20 -35.15 -4.24
N SER A 579 -28.47 -36.45 -4.34
CA SER A 579 -29.49 -37.09 -5.22
C SER A 579 -29.23 -36.96 -6.73
N GLU A 580 -27.99 -36.72 -7.12
CA GLU A 580 -27.53 -36.69 -8.52
C GLU A 580 -27.20 -38.10 -9.01
N VAL A 581 -27.49 -38.40 -10.28
CA VAL A 581 -27.19 -39.71 -10.88
C VAL A 581 -25.70 -39.80 -11.19
N VAL A 582 -24.98 -40.61 -10.41
CA VAL A 582 -23.56 -40.87 -10.62
C VAL A 582 -23.31 -42.05 -11.57
N ALA A 583 -24.17 -43.08 -11.54
CA ALA A 583 -24.08 -44.21 -12.47
C ALA A 583 -25.48 -44.80 -12.76
N SER A 584 -25.64 -45.52 -13.88
CA SER A 584 -26.92 -46.14 -14.23
C SER A 584 -26.81 -47.37 -15.13
N VAL A 585 -27.79 -48.27 -15.05
CA VAL A 585 -27.86 -49.50 -15.86
C VAL A 585 -29.31 -49.88 -16.19
N ALA A 586 -29.56 -50.41 -17.38
CA ALA A 586 -30.90 -50.79 -17.84
C ALA A 586 -31.36 -52.14 -17.25
N LEU A 587 -32.64 -52.22 -16.84
CA LEU A 587 -33.24 -53.42 -16.26
C LEU A 587 -34.65 -53.66 -16.83
N GLN A 588 -34.93 -54.91 -17.23
CA GLN A 588 -36.28 -55.33 -17.61
C GLN A 588 -37.02 -55.93 -16.41
N VAL A 589 -38.27 -55.53 -16.20
CA VAL A 589 -39.15 -56.09 -15.16
C VAL A 589 -40.28 -56.87 -15.81
N THR A 590 -40.41 -58.15 -15.46
CA THR A 590 -41.44 -59.05 -15.97
C THR A 590 -42.58 -59.24 -14.96
N ARG A 591 -43.75 -59.65 -15.45
CA ARG A 591 -44.97 -59.81 -14.64
C ARG A 591 -44.81 -60.98 -13.66
N ALA A 592 -45.17 -60.77 -12.40
CA ALA A 592 -45.23 -61.83 -11.40
C ALA A 592 -46.24 -62.94 -11.82
N PRO A 593 -45.96 -64.23 -11.51
CA PRO A 593 -46.90 -65.32 -11.79
C PRO A 593 -48.17 -65.17 -10.94
N ALA A 594 -49.32 -65.54 -11.52
CA ALA A 594 -50.61 -65.47 -10.84
C ALA A 594 -50.75 -66.56 -9.76
N PRO A 595 -51.46 -66.30 -8.64
CA PRO A 595 -51.74 -67.31 -7.63
C PRO A 595 -52.73 -68.37 -8.15
N GLU A 596 -52.49 -69.64 -7.79
CA GLU A 596 -53.44 -70.73 -8.10
C GLU A 596 -54.75 -70.57 -7.30
N ALA A 597 -55.87 -70.88 -7.95
CA ALA A 597 -57.20 -70.75 -7.36
C ALA A 597 -57.59 -71.99 -6.52
N PRO A 598 -58.30 -71.85 -5.38
CA PRO A 598 -58.68 -72.98 -4.55
C PRO A 598 -59.74 -73.88 -5.21
N ILE A 599 -59.55 -75.20 -5.12
CA ILE A 599 -60.59 -76.20 -5.45
C ILE A 599 -61.66 -76.27 -4.36
N ALA A 600 -62.93 -76.24 -4.77
CA ALA A 600 -64.08 -76.15 -3.87
C ALA A 600 -64.52 -77.51 -3.30
N ALA A 601 -65.09 -77.51 -2.08
CA ALA A 601 -65.59 -78.69 -1.40
C ALA A 601 -66.99 -78.45 -0.78
N VAL A 602 -67.99 -79.25 -1.19
CA VAL A 602 -69.40 -79.17 -0.74
C VAL A 602 -70.11 -80.53 -1.00
N PRO A 603 -71.15 -80.96 -0.26
CA PRO A 603 -71.03 -81.33 1.16
C PRO A 603 -71.80 -82.62 1.60
N THR A 604 -71.55 -83.05 2.85
CA THR A 604 -72.46 -83.72 3.83
C THR A 604 -73.27 -84.98 3.48
N THR A 605 -73.12 -86.00 4.33
CA THR A 605 -74.19 -86.56 5.22
C THR A 605 -73.52 -87.20 6.47
N THR A 606 -74.12 -87.44 7.65
CA THR A 606 -75.23 -86.81 8.43
C THR A 606 -75.19 -87.41 9.86
N ALA A 607 -75.60 -86.65 10.90
CA ALA A 607 -76.45 -87.06 12.06
C ALA A 607 -76.02 -86.57 13.47
N ALA A 608 -76.96 -85.90 14.14
CA ALA A 608 -77.28 -85.87 15.60
C ALA A 608 -76.21 -85.57 16.68
N GLY A 609 -76.55 -85.00 17.85
CA GLY A 609 -77.83 -84.35 18.22
C GLY A 609 -78.18 -84.37 19.71
N ALA A 610 -78.29 -83.19 20.33
CA ALA A 610 -78.93 -82.86 21.62
C ALA A 610 -78.30 -83.37 22.95
N GLY A 611 -78.36 -82.52 23.98
CA GLY A 611 -77.92 -82.77 25.36
C GLY A 611 -77.46 -81.49 26.06
N ALA A 612 -77.78 -81.26 27.34
CA ALA A 612 -77.52 -79.98 28.02
C ALA A 612 -77.28 -80.10 29.54
N GLY A 613 -76.51 -79.17 30.11
CA GLY A 613 -76.67 -78.72 31.50
C GLY A 613 -75.48 -78.83 32.48
N ALA A 614 -75.28 -77.75 33.25
CA ALA A 614 -74.75 -77.68 34.63
C ALA A 614 -73.23 -77.84 34.94
N VAL A 615 -72.52 -76.70 34.91
CA VAL A 615 -71.72 -76.08 36.02
C VAL A 615 -70.85 -76.96 36.94
N ALA A 616 -69.52 -76.73 36.91
CA ALA A 616 -68.72 -76.33 38.10
C ALA A 616 -67.30 -75.79 37.76
N ALA A 617 -66.85 -74.84 38.61
CA ALA A 617 -65.50 -74.28 38.88
C ALA A 617 -64.24 -75.15 38.60
N ARG A 618 -62.99 -74.65 38.48
CA ARG A 618 -62.30 -73.32 38.55
C ARG A 618 -60.85 -73.54 38.01
N GLY A 619 -60.01 -72.58 37.65
CA GLY A 619 -60.06 -71.09 37.56
C GLY A 619 -58.93 -70.64 36.59
N ASP A 620 -58.87 -69.42 36.03
CA ASP A 620 -59.02 -68.05 36.59
C ASP A 620 -57.77 -67.57 37.37
N THR A 621 -57.22 -66.35 37.20
CA THR A 621 -57.49 -65.23 36.25
C THR A 621 -56.34 -64.18 36.23
N LEU A 622 -56.29 -63.37 35.15
CA LEU A 622 -56.13 -61.88 35.02
C LEU A 622 -55.71 -61.05 36.28
N ALA A 623 -55.06 -59.87 36.22
CA ALA A 623 -55.54 -58.64 35.55
C ALA A 623 -54.61 -57.38 35.66
N ASN A 624 -54.46 -56.66 34.53
CA ASN A 624 -54.61 -55.20 34.23
C ASN A 624 -54.23 -54.01 35.19
N THR A 625 -53.82 -52.90 34.54
CA THR A 625 -53.89 -51.44 34.89
C THR A 625 -53.09 -50.80 36.06
N GLY A 626 -52.43 -49.67 35.77
CA GLY A 626 -51.85 -48.68 36.72
C GLY A 626 -51.09 -47.56 36.00
N ALA A 627 -51.07 -46.30 36.50
CA ALA A 627 -50.65 -45.10 35.76
C ALA A 627 -49.48 -44.29 36.38
N ASP A 628 -49.00 -43.30 35.61
CA ASP A 628 -48.25 -42.07 35.98
C ASP A 628 -46.75 -42.12 36.40
N VAL A 629 -46.16 -40.92 36.41
CA VAL A 629 -44.72 -40.53 36.44
C VAL A 629 -44.49 -39.44 37.51
N PRO A 630 -43.27 -38.89 37.77
CA PRO A 630 -41.89 -39.39 37.59
C PRO A 630 -41.01 -39.24 38.88
N ALA A 631 -39.77 -39.76 38.91
CA ALA A 631 -38.75 -39.33 39.89
C ALA A 631 -37.27 -39.58 39.48
N PHE A 632 -36.55 -38.48 39.24
CA PHE A 632 -35.15 -38.14 39.58
C PHE A 632 -33.94 -39.12 39.52
N ALA A 633 -32.86 -38.57 38.93
CA ALA A 633 -31.46 -38.56 39.37
C ALA A 633 -30.48 -39.71 39.03
N SER A 634 -29.57 -39.41 38.09
CA SER A 634 -28.13 -39.66 38.24
C SER A 634 -27.29 -38.55 37.58
N MET A 635 -26.46 -37.90 38.41
CA MET A 635 -25.60 -36.71 38.24
C MET A 635 -25.08 -36.25 36.86
N MET A 636 -24.96 -34.93 36.75
CA MET A 636 -24.11 -34.19 35.81
C MET A 636 -22.86 -33.62 36.54
N ALA A 637 -21.70 -33.54 35.87
CA ALA A 637 -20.55 -32.69 36.19
C ALA A 637 -19.74 -32.48 34.88
N ALA A 638 -19.47 -31.29 34.36
CA ALA A 638 -18.73 -30.13 34.91
C ALA A 638 -17.19 -30.37 34.98
N GLY A 639 -16.33 -29.55 34.36
CA GLY A 639 -16.62 -28.34 33.56
C GLY A 639 -15.37 -27.72 32.89
N LEU A 640 -15.51 -26.47 32.42
CA LEU A 640 -14.44 -25.65 31.81
C LEU A 640 -13.47 -25.08 32.86
N LEU A 641 -12.18 -24.91 32.53
CA LEU A 641 -11.37 -23.67 32.64
C LEU A 641 -9.84 -23.88 32.60
N PHE A 642 -9.12 -22.75 32.48
CA PHE A 642 -7.65 -22.53 32.45
C PHE A 642 -6.94 -22.96 31.16
N ALA A 643 -6.39 -22.08 30.31
CA ALA A 643 -5.74 -20.75 30.42
C ALA A 643 -4.21 -20.81 30.69
N GLY A 644 -3.49 -19.84 30.09
CA GLY A 644 -2.04 -19.93 29.83
C GLY A 644 -1.11 -19.72 31.02
N LEU A 645 0.17 -19.99 30.79
CA LEU A 645 1.26 -19.81 31.77
C LEU A 645 2.38 -18.94 31.17
N LEU A 646 2.84 -17.94 31.93
CA LEU A 646 3.95 -17.09 31.53
C LEU A 646 5.30 -17.83 31.60
N LEU A 647 6.26 -17.40 30.78
CA LEU A 647 7.69 -17.57 31.07
C LEU A 647 8.39 -16.21 31.04
N VAL A 648 8.86 -15.76 32.21
CA VAL A 648 9.63 -14.54 32.39
C VAL A 648 10.94 -14.85 33.10
N ARG A 649 12.03 -14.22 32.62
CA ARG A 649 13.38 -14.16 33.20
C ARG A 649 14.15 -15.48 33.40
N ARG A 650 15.37 -15.47 32.85
CA ARG A 650 16.56 -15.84 33.66
C ARG A 650 17.77 -14.98 33.32
N ARG A 651 17.98 -13.90 34.10
CA ARG A 651 19.27 -13.18 34.13
C ARG A 651 20.41 -14.14 34.47
N ARG A 652 21.59 -13.92 33.89
CA ARG A 652 22.88 -14.37 34.44
C ARG A 652 23.78 -13.16 34.64
N VAL A 653 24.68 -13.25 35.62
CA VAL A 653 25.67 -12.23 35.97
C VAL A 653 27.04 -12.90 36.05
N ARG A 654 28.04 -12.25 35.45
CA ARG A 654 29.49 -12.51 35.56
C ARG A 654 30.21 -11.22 35.11
N SER A 655 31.28 -10.77 35.76
CA SER A 655 31.71 -11.02 37.15
C SER A 655 32.34 -9.74 37.71
#